data_AF-A0AAV7INW0-F1
#
_entry.id   AF-A0AAV7INW0-F1
#
_cell.length_a   1.000
_cell.length_b   1.000
_cell.length_c   1.000
_cell.angle_alpha   90.00
_cell.angle_beta   90.00
_cell.angle_gamma   90.00
#
_symmetry.space_group_name_H-M   'P 1'
#
loop_
_entity.id
_entity.type
_entity.pdbx_description
1 polymer ?
#
loop_
_entity_poly.entity_id
_entity_poly.type
_entity_poly.pdbx_seq_one_letter_code
_entity_poly.pdbx_strand_id
1 'polypeptide(L)'
;MNLLFISLPALQVKLSEEKSGRQRAELLAQEKERQTSMLSVDYRQIQQRLQKLEGEHRQEVEKVKALQGQVEQEQQKRNLLQSDLAQQSSDAGRLRAREQQLVHEVSQLREAKRQIDEELNNLKTQRNVDMLQTKELQEQLEAEAYFSTLYKTQTQELREELDEKTRLQQELEEERSSLVHQLQLSLARGDSEALARSIAEETVADLEKERTMKELEYKDSLVKHHHEITTKDQMMNRLKDSEAELKKTIEQYAKEKDDAAKRIKEIQDQLVKSQSNAEEIDRLSSKLKTETLLKEQAINKLEQIVVRKDFSAGGKTKNKPSSADLRKKEKDCRRLQQELTQEREKYGQLAAKWQKDLQDLQAQLVEENQAKLRLQMELDSKDSEIETLQMKISSMNSETASVSSIENDGDDSVLPEHGAMRLEGWLNVPNKQNIKRHGWKKQYVVVSSKKIIFYNSEHEKINADPVLILDLSKVFHVRSVTQGDVIRADAKDIPRIFQLLYAGEGEARRPGDEGNALPVPELTQLVDKPGMQPVIKGHEFISISYHMPTTCEVCSKQLWHMFRPPPALECRRCHIKVHKEHLDKKEDAIAPCKLHYDPTSARELLLLAGSPDDQKYWVTRLSRRIQKCGYKANSHIDGTGQRVSPRESTRSTLKPYLSIQQRSATLPANASMGK
;
A
#
# COMPACT_ATOMS: atom_id res chain seq x y z
N MET A 1 75.03 186.18 -38.61
CA MET A 1 76.04 185.29 -37.98
C MET A 1 75.85 185.05 -36.47
N ASN A 2 74.73 185.45 -35.81
CA ASN A 2 74.56 185.27 -34.34
C ASN A 2 73.45 184.28 -33.88
N LEU A 3 72.73 183.60 -34.78
CA LEU A 3 71.69 182.61 -34.41
C LEU A 3 72.16 181.15 -34.43
N LEU A 4 73.27 180.86 -35.12
CA LEU A 4 73.85 179.50 -35.23
C LEU A 4 74.66 179.09 -33.98
N PHE A 5 75.12 180.03 -33.16
CA PHE A 5 75.89 179.73 -31.96
C PHE A 5 75.02 179.36 -30.74
N ILE A 6 73.73 179.74 -30.74
CA ILE A 6 72.78 179.44 -29.64
C ILE A 6 71.98 178.15 -29.89
N SER A 7 71.83 177.72 -31.15
CA SER A 7 71.07 176.50 -31.49
C SER A 7 71.88 175.20 -31.38
N LEU A 8 73.21 175.27 -31.50
CA LEU A 8 74.10 174.10 -31.43
C LEU A 8 74.06 173.41 -30.04
N PRO A 9 74.14 174.13 -28.90
CA PRO A 9 74.07 173.50 -27.57
C PRO A 9 72.70 172.88 -27.28
N ALA A 10 71.60 173.51 -27.73
CA ALA A 10 70.24 172.99 -27.55
C ALA A 10 69.98 171.71 -28.35
N LEU A 11 70.51 171.64 -29.59
CA LEU A 11 70.50 170.41 -30.40
C LEU A 11 71.37 169.32 -29.77
N GLN A 12 72.51 169.68 -29.18
CA GLN A 12 73.38 168.73 -28.47
C GLN A 12 72.70 168.13 -27.24
N VAL A 13 71.97 168.94 -26.46
CA VAL A 13 71.17 168.47 -25.31
C VAL A 13 70.06 167.54 -25.78
N LYS A 14 69.26 167.93 -26.78
CA LYS A 14 68.20 167.06 -27.33
C LYS A 14 68.74 165.74 -27.90
N LEU A 15 69.89 165.78 -28.58
CA LEU A 15 70.55 164.56 -29.06
C LEU A 15 71.03 163.68 -27.91
N SER A 16 71.53 164.26 -26.82
CA SER A 16 71.92 163.51 -25.63
C SER A 16 70.72 162.91 -24.90
N GLU A 17 69.61 163.64 -24.81
CA GLU A 17 68.34 163.16 -24.25
C GLU A 17 67.77 162.02 -25.08
N GLU A 18 67.76 162.13 -26.42
CA GLU A 18 67.31 161.06 -27.31
C GLU A 18 68.20 159.83 -27.19
N LYS A 19 69.54 159.99 -27.19
CA LYS A 19 70.48 158.89 -26.95
C LYS A 19 70.21 158.20 -25.61
N SER A 20 69.96 158.97 -24.55
CA SER A 20 69.61 158.43 -23.22
C SER A 20 68.24 157.74 -23.21
N GLY A 21 67.28 158.23 -23.99
CA GLY A 21 65.94 157.67 -24.14
C GLY A 21 65.96 156.36 -24.90
N ARG A 22 66.71 156.31 -26.01
CA ARG A 22 66.95 155.08 -26.79
C ARG A 22 67.66 154.03 -25.94
N GLN A 23 68.72 154.40 -25.23
CA GLN A 23 69.43 153.48 -24.34
C GLN A 23 68.51 152.91 -23.25
N ARG A 24 67.65 153.74 -22.64
CA ARG A 24 66.64 153.27 -21.67
C ARG A 24 65.60 152.34 -22.30
N ALA A 25 65.11 152.66 -23.50
CA ALA A 25 64.16 151.82 -24.23
C ALA A 25 64.77 150.48 -24.63
N GLU A 26 66.02 150.44 -25.08
CA GLU A 26 66.76 149.23 -25.39
C GLU A 26 66.95 148.35 -24.15
N LEU A 27 67.33 148.93 -23.00
CA LEU A 27 67.43 148.20 -21.73
C LEU A 27 66.07 147.63 -21.28
N LEU A 28 64.98 148.40 -21.43
CA LEU A 28 63.63 147.93 -21.13
C LEU A 28 63.19 146.80 -22.08
N ALA A 29 63.51 146.91 -23.37
CA ALA A 29 63.20 145.88 -24.35
C ALA A 29 63.97 144.58 -24.05
N GLN A 30 65.27 144.67 -23.73
CA GLN A 30 66.08 143.53 -23.31
C GLN A 30 65.56 142.88 -22.04
N GLU A 31 65.16 143.67 -21.03
CA GLU A 31 64.57 143.13 -19.80
C GLU A 31 63.21 142.46 -20.06
N LYS A 32 62.38 143.01 -20.97
CA LYS A 32 61.13 142.38 -21.38
C LYS A 32 61.36 141.09 -22.16
N GLU A 33 62.32 141.07 -23.08
CA GLU A 33 62.71 139.86 -23.81
C GLU A 33 63.22 138.77 -22.86
N ARG A 34 64.02 139.15 -21.85
CA ARG A 34 64.47 138.24 -20.78
C ARG A 34 63.29 137.70 -19.97
N GLN A 35 62.34 138.55 -19.58
CA GLN A 35 61.11 138.13 -18.88
C GLN A 35 60.26 137.19 -19.74
N THR A 36 60.07 137.49 -21.02
CA THR A 36 59.32 136.64 -21.96
C THR A 36 60.02 135.30 -22.17
N SER A 37 61.35 135.27 -22.28
CA SER A 37 62.13 134.04 -22.39
C SER A 37 61.99 133.17 -21.14
N MET A 38 62.08 133.78 -19.94
CA MET A 38 61.85 133.08 -18.67
C MET A 38 60.44 132.48 -18.60
N LEU A 39 59.41 133.28 -18.91
CA LEU A 39 58.01 132.80 -18.93
C LEU A 39 57.78 131.71 -19.98
N SER A 40 58.48 131.74 -21.11
CA SER A 40 58.39 130.68 -22.12
C SER A 40 58.96 129.36 -21.62
N VAL A 41 60.09 129.41 -20.90
CA VAL A 41 60.68 128.22 -20.26
C VAL A 41 59.74 127.69 -19.18
N ASP A 42 59.22 128.55 -18.30
CA ASP A 42 58.29 128.17 -17.25
C ASP A 42 57.00 127.56 -17.83
N TYR A 43 56.45 128.15 -18.89
CA TYR A 43 55.29 127.63 -19.60
C TYR A 43 55.56 126.22 -20.15
N ARG A 44 56.71 126.01 -20.82
CA ARG A 44 57.09 124.67 -21.31
C ARG A 44 57.27 123.68 -20.18
N GLN A 45 57.88 124.09 -19.06
CA GLN A 45 58.04 123.21 -17.89
C GLN A 45 56.69 122.83 -17.27
N ILE A 46 55.76 123.78 -17.12
CA ILE A 46 54.40 123.53 -16.63
C ILE A 46 53.65 122.61 -17.59
N GLN A 47 53.76 122.84 -18.90
CA GLN A 47 53.12 122.01 -19.92
C GLN A 47 53.65 120.56 -19.88
N GLN A 48 54.95 120.35 -19.71
CA GLN A 48 55.54 119.02 -19.52
C GLN A 48 55.05 118.34 -18.24
N ARG A 49 54.94 119.10 -17.13
CA ARG A 49 54.38 118.58 -15.87
C ARG A 49 52.91 118.17 -16.02
N LEU A 50 52.11 118.99 -16.71
CA LEU A 50 50.71 118.68 -17.00
C LEU A 50 50.59 117.40 -17.82
N GLN A 51 51.35 117.27 -18.91
CA GLN A 51 51.33 116.06 -19.75
C GLN A 51 51.73 114.81 -18.96
N LYS A 52 52.70 114.92 -18.05
CA LYS A 52 53.09 113.82 -17.16
C LYS A 52 51.94 113.44 -16.22
N LEU A 53 51.31 114.41 -15.57
CA LEU A 53 50.17 114.19 -14.67
C LEU A 53 48.96 113.60 -15.40
N GLU A 54 48.67 114.03 -16.63
CA GLU A 54 47.62 113.44 -17.47
C GLU A 54 47.93 111.99 -17.87
N GLY A 55 49.21 111.67 -18.07
CA GLY A 55 49.68 110.31 -18.29
C GLY A 55 49.47 109.43 -17.05
N GLU A 56 49.91 109.90 -15.88
CA GLU A 56 49.73 109.22 -14.60
C GLU A 56 48.24 109.03 -14.26
N HIS A 57 47.41 110.06 -14.48
CA HIS A 57 45.97 109.98 -14.27
C HIS A 57 45.32 108.90 -15.18
N ARG A 58 45.69 108.85 -16.47
CA ARG A 58 45.20 107.80 -17.38
C ARG A 58 45.61 106.41 -16.91
N GLN A 59 46.87 106.24 -16.49
CA GLN A 59 47.33 104.95 -15.95
C GLN A 59 46.54 104.55 -14.71
N GLU A 60 46.28 105.48 -13.80
CA GLU A 60 45.55 105.20 -12.57
C GLU A 60 44.07 104.87 -12.85
N VAL A 61 43.44 105.58 -13.80
CA VAL A 61 42.08 105.25 -14.26
C VAL A 61 42.00 103.83 -14.83
N GLU A 62 42.97 103.42 -15.64
CA GLU A 62 43.01 102.04 -16.18
C GLU A 62 43.26 101.00 -15.08
N LYS A 63 44.11 101.29 -14.08
CA LYS A 63 44.27 100.41 -12.91
C LYS A 63 42.98 100.27 -12.10
N VAL A 64 42.27 101.36 -11.86
CA VAL A 64 40.99 101.35 -11.14
C VAL A 64 39.97 100.50 -11.88
N LYS A 65 39.86 100.63 -13.21
CA LYS A 65 38.98 99.77 -14.03
C LYS A 65 39.36 98.30 -13.94
N ALA A 66 40.66 97.98 -14.02
CA ALA A 66 41.14 96.61 -13.91
C ALA A 66 40.83 96.00 -12.53
N LEU A 67 41.07 96.74 -11.44
CA LEU A 67 40.75 96.32 -10.09
C LEU A 67 39.24 96.16 -9.88
N GLN A 68 38.42 97.06 -10.44
CA GLN A 68 36.98 96.94 -10.36
C GLN A 68 36.47 95.68 -11.09
N GLY A 69 37.02 95.36 -12.26
CA GLY A 69 36.72 94.09 -12.94
C GLY A 69 37.12 92.86 -12.13
N GLN A 70 38.26 92.91 -11.42
CA GLN A 70 38.68 91.83 -10.51
C GLN A 70 37.71 91.67 -9.33
N VAL A 71 37.28 92.77 -8.71
CA VAL A 71 36.29 92.75 -7.61
C VAL A 71 34.97 92.15 -8.08
N GLU A 72 34.48 92.55 -9.26
CA GLU A 72 33.26 91.99 -9.85
C GLU A 72 33.40 90.48 -10.13
N GLN A 73 34.55 90.04 -10.64
CA GLN A 73 34.82 88.62 -10.88
C GLN A 73 34.85 87.81 -9.57
N GLU A 74 35.52 88.31 -8.53
CA GLU A 74 35.55 87.65 -7.22
C GLU A 74 34.18 87.65 -6.55
N GLN A 75 33.38 88.70 -6.74
CA GLN A 75 32.00 88.75 -6.26
C GLN A 75 31.13 87.70 -6.95
N GLN A 76 31.28 87.49 -8.26
CA GLN A 76 30.58 86.43 -8.99
C GLN A 76 31.01 85.04 -8.50
N LYS A 77 32.32 84.79 -8.34
CA LYS A 77 32.83 83.52 -7.79
C LYS A 77 32.29 83.25 -6.39
N ARG A 78 32.27 84.26 -5.52
CA ARG A 78 31.70 84.16 -4.16
C ARG A 78 30.22 83.75 -4.20
N ASN A 79 29.43 84.34 -5.08
CA ASN A 79 28.01 84.01 -5.22
C ASN A 79 27.80 82.56 -5.68
N LEU A 80 28.62 82.08 -6.64
CA LEU A 80 28.57 80.68 -7.09
C LEU A 80 28.90 79.72 -5.95
N LEU A 81 30.01 79.96 -5.25
CA LEU A 81 30.42 79.13 -4.11
C LEU A 81 29.38 79.13 -2.97
N GLN A 82 28.71 80.26 -2.74
CA GLN A 82 27.65 80.36 -1.74
C GLN A 82 26.41 79.55 -2.15
N SER A 83 26.05 79.56 -3.43
CA SER A 83 24.97 78.72 -3.97
C SER A 83 25.31 77.24 -3.84
N ASP A 84 26.53 76.85 -4.23
CA ASP A 84 27.01 75.48 -4.13
C ASP A 84 27.02 75.00 -2.67
N LEU A 85 27.50 75.82 -1.73
CA LEU A 85 27.48 75.50 -0.31
C LEU A 85 26.05 75.29 0.22
N ALA A 86 25.11 76.13 -0.19
CA ALA A 86 23.71 75.98 0.19
C ALA A 86 23.11 74.66 -0.35
N GLN A 87 23.42 74.31 -1.60
CA GLN A 87 23.00 73.04 -2.19
C GLN A 87 23.61 71.85 -1.45
N GLN A 88 24.92 71.86 -1.20
CA GLN A 88 25.61 70.80 -0.45
C GLN A 88 25.06 70.64 0.97
N SER A 89 24.72 71.75 1.64
CA SER A 89 24.08 71.71 2.96
C SER A 89 22.70 71.07 2.92
N SER A 90 21.90 71.34 1.88
CA SER A 90 20.59 70.72 1.67
C SER A 90 20.71 69.21 1.40
N ASP A 91 21.64 68.83 0.52
CA ASP A 91 21.91 67.43 0.20
C ASP A 91 22.41 66.64 1.42
N ALA A 92 23.29 67.23 2.24
CA ALA A 92 23.74 66.64 3.50
C ALA A 92 22.58 66.47 4.52
N GLY A 93 21.61 67.39 4.52
CA GLY A 93 20.39 67.26 5.32
C GLY A 93 19.51 66.10 4.84
N ARG A 94 19.30 65.97 3.53
CA ARG A 94 18.54 64.87 2.93
C ARG A 94 19.20 63.52 3.19
N LEU A 95 20.52 63.43 3.08
CA LEU A 95 21.26 62.21 3.38
C LEU A 95 21.16 61.82 4.86
N ARG A 96 21.27 62.77 5.79
CA ARG A 96 21.06 62.51 7.23
C ARG A 96 19.66 62.00 7.54
N ALA A 97 18.62 62.58 6.93
CA ALA A 97 17.25 62.09 7.10
C ALA A 97 17.08 60.66 6.57
N ARG A 98 17.68 60.36 5.40
CA ARG A 98 17.67 59.00 4.84
C ARG A 98 18.43 58.00 5.69
N GLU A 99 19.57 58.39 6.26
CA GLU A 99 20.33 57.57 7.20
C GLU A 99 19.50 57.23 8.44
N GLN A 100 18.84 58.22 9.06
CA GLN A 100 17.97 58.00 10.21
C GLN A 100 16.81 57.05 9.89
N GLN A 101 16.20 57.20 8.70
CA GLN A 101 15.15 56.28 8.24
C GLN A 101 15.67 54.85 8.10
N LEU A 102 16.83 54.66 7.46
CA LEU A 102 17.44 53.33 7.29
C LEU A 102 17.84 52.70 8.62
N VAL A 103 18.35 53.49 9.57
CA VAL A 103 18.66 53.00 10.93
C VAL A 103 17.40 52.50 11.63
N HIS A 104 16.28 53.22 11.50
CA HIS A 104 15.00 52.79 12.05
C HIS A 104 14.51 51.50 11.41
N GLU A 105 14.56 51.40 10.08
CA GLU A 105 14.17 50.21 9.32
C GLU A 105 15.03 48.99 9.71
N VAL A 106 16.34 49.15 9.83
CA VAL A 106 17.24 48.08 10.31
C VAL A 106 16.87 47.63 11.72
N SER A 107 16.51 48.56 12.61
CA SER A 107 16.05 48.22 13.95
C SER A 107 14.75 47.40 13.94
N GLN A 108 13.78 47.79 13.11
CA GLN A 108 12.53 47.05 12.97
C GLN A 108 12.76 45.64 12.39
N LEU A 109 13.59 45.53 11.35
CA LEU A 109 13.93 44.24 10.75
C LEU A 109 14.66 43.31 11.73
N ARG A 110 15.53 43.85 12.60
CA ARG A 110 16.19 43.07 13.65
C ARG A 110 15.22 42.54 14.69
N GLU A 111 14.24 43.35 15.09
CA GLU A 111 13.20 42.93 16.03
C GLU A 111 12.29 41.86 15.40
N ALA A 112 11.85 42.06 14.16
CA ALA A 112 11.05 41.07 13.43
C ALA A 112 11.81 39.74 13.27
N LYS A 113 13.11 39.80 12.95
CA LYS A 113 13.96 38.60 12.92
C LYS A 113 13.98 37.89 14.27
N ARG A 114 14.16 38.62 15.38
CA ARG A 114 14.17 38.01 16.73
C ARG A 114 12.86 37.28 17.02
N GLN A 115 11.72 37.88 16.69
CA GLN A 115 10.40 37.27 16.90
C GLN A 115 10.24 35.97 16.09
N ILE A 116 10.65 35.98 14.81
CA ILE A 116 10.63 34.78 13.96
C ILE A 116 11.56 33.69 14.50
N ASP A 117 12.76 34.06 14.99
CA ASP A 117 13.70 33.10 15.59
C ASP A 117 13.13 32.46 16.87
N GLU A 118 12.41 33.24 17.70
CA GLU A 118 11.72 32.75 18.90
C GLU A 118 10.55 31.81 18.54
N GLU A 119 9.71 32.18 17.58
CA GLU A 119 8.63 31.32 17.07
C GLU A 119 9.17 30.01 16.48
N LEU A 120 10.26 30.08 15.71
CA LEU A 120 10.92 28.90 15.15
C LEU A 120 11.44 27.97 16.25
N ASN A 121 12.00 28.53 17.34
CA ASN A 121 12.46 27.74 18.46
C ASN A 121 11.29 27.05 19.18
N ASN A 122 10.20 27.78 19.42
CA ASN A 122 8.98 27.24 20.02
C ASN A 122 8.40 26.10 19.17
N LEU A 123 8.30 26.28 17.85
CA LEU A 123 7.85 25.23 16.93
C LEU A 123 8.76 24.00 16.93
N LYS A 124 10.09 24.20 17.00
CA LYS A 124 11.04 23.08 17.12
C LYS A 124 10.85 22.30 18.42
N THR A 125 10.62 23.00 19.54
CA THR A 125 10.35 22.34 20.81
C THR A 125 9.03 21.58 20.78
N GLN A 126 7.97 22.16 20.23
CA GLN A 126 6.66 21.51 20.09
C GLN A 126 6.77 20.26 19.22
N ARG A 127 7.44 20.35 18.06
CA ARG A 127 7.69 19.20 17.18
C ARG A 127 8.40 18.05 17.91
N ASN A 128 9.38 18.37 18.77
CA ASN A 128 10.10 17.34 19.52
C ASN A 128 9.20 16.68 20.58
N VAL A 129 8.30 17.44 21.22
CA VAL A 129 7.30 16.89 22.14
C VAL A 129 6.32 15.98 21.39
N ASP A 130 5.79 16.43 20.26
CA ASP A 130 4.85 15.63 19.44
C ASP A 130 5.51 14.34 18.91
N MET A 131 6.80 14.40 18.56
CA MET A 131 7.58 13.23 18.17
C MET A 131 7.71 12.21 19.31
N LEU A 132 7.94 12.68 20.54
CA LEU A 132 7.98 11.79 21.72
C LEU A 132 6.61 11.17 21.99
N GLN A 133 5.53 11.95 21.93
CA GLN A 133 4.16 11.45 22.10
C GLN A 133 3.81 10.41 21.03
N THR A 134 4.16 10.66 19.77
CA THR A 134 3.94 9.71 18.67
C THR A 134 4.66 8.39 18.92
N LYS A 135 5.90 8.46 19.41
CA LYS A 135 6.69 7.27 19.74
C LYS A 135 6.05 6.48 20.90
N GLU A 136 5.60 7.16 21.95
CA GLU A 136 4.92 6.53 23.08
C GLU A 136 3.60 5.84 22.65
N LEU A 137 2.79 6.52 21.84
CA LEU A 137 1.56 5.94 21.28
C LEU A 137 1.85 4.72 20.39
N GLN A 138 2.95 4.74 19.64
CA GLN A 138 3.37 3.60 18.83
C GLN A 138 3.81 2.41 19.68
N GLU A 139 4.60 2.64 20.74
CA GLU A 139 4.99 1.60 21.70
C GLU A 139 3.75 1.01 22.41
N GLN A 140 2.75 1.84 22.76
CA GLN A 140 1.46 1.39 23.32
C GLN A 140 0.67 0.53 22.32
N LEU A 141 0.57 0.97 21.05
CA LEU A 141 -0.12 0.22 20.01
C LEU A 141 0.53 -1.14 19.75
N GLU A 142 1.86 -1.20 19.72
CA GLU A 142 2.62 -2.45 19.57
C GLU A 142 2.35 -3.40 20.75
N ALA A 143 2.30 -2.89 21.98
CA ALA A 143 1.93 -3.67 23.16
C ALA A 143 0.49 -4.21 23.08
N GLU A 144 -0.48 -3.37 22.68
CA GLU A 144 -1.87 -3.82 22.50
C GLU A 144 -2.01 -4.87 21.39
N ALA A 145 -1.29 -4.71 20.28
CA ALA A 145 -1.27 -5.69 19.20
C ALA A 145 -0.72 -7.05 19.66
N TYR A 146 0.32 -7.04 20.50
CA TYR A 146 0.85 -8.24 21.13
C TYR A 146 -0.19 -8.92 22.03
N PHE A 147 -0.83 -8.18 22.94
CA PHE A 147 -1.89 -8.73 23.79
C PHE A 147 -3.08 -9.25 22.99
N SER A 148 -3.51 -8.54 21.94
CA SER A 148 -4.57 -9.00 21.04
C SER A 148 -4.24 -10.35 20.40
N THR A 149 -2.98 -10.52 19.95
CA THR A 149 -2.51 -11.78 19.36
C THR A 149 -2.47 -12.90 20.40
N LEU A 150 -2.02 -12.61 21.62
CA LEU A 150 -2.01 -13.57 22.72
C LEU A 150 -3.43 -14.04 23.07
N TYR A 151 -4.38 -13.12 23.23
CA TYR A 151 -5.77 -13.47 23.54
C TYR A 151 -6.46 -14.22 22.41
N LYS A 152 -6.17 -13.89 21.14
CA LYS A 152 -6.65 -14.66 19.99
C LYS A 152 -6.13 -16.09 20.01
N THR A 153 -4.85 -16.27 20.31
CA THR A 153 -4.21 -17.60 20.42
C THR A 153 -4.84 -18.40 21.56
N GLN A 154 -4.96 -17.81 22.75
CA GLN A 154 -5.61 -18.46 23.89
C GLN A 154 -7.07 -18.84 23.60
N THR A 155 -7.81 -17.99 22.89
CA THR A 155 -9.19 -18.29 22.49
C THR A 155 -9.25 -19.46 21.51
N GLN A 156 -8.27 -19.54 20.59
CA GLN A 156 -8.18 -20.64 19.64
C GLN A 156 -7.84 -21.96 20.32
N GLU A 157 -6.86 -21.97 21.23
CA GLU A 157 -6.49 -23.15 22.04
C GLU A 157 -7.68 -23.66 22.85
N LEU A 158 -8.40 -22.77 23.55
CA LEU A 158 -9.59 -23.15 24.32
C LEU A 158 -10.73 -23.69 23.44
N ARG A 159 -10.88 -23.20 22.19
CA ARG A 159 -11.83 -23.76 21.24
C ARG A 159 -11.43 -25.15 20.78
N GLU A 160 -10.15 -25.36 20.49
CA GLU A 160 -9.63 -26.67 20.10
C GLU A 160 -9.79 -27.69 21.22
N GLU A 161 -9.49 -27.32 22.47
CA GLU A 161 -9.74 -28.15 23.65
C GLU A 161 -11.23 -28.49 23.80
N LEU A 162 -12.13 -27.51 23.62
CA LEU A 162 -13.57 -27.73 23.68
C LEU A 162 -14.06 -28.68 22.58
N ASP A 163 -13.58 -28.51 21.36
CA ASP A 163 -13.93 -29.37 20.21
C ASP A 163 -13.41 -30.80 20.40
N GLU A 164 -12.24 -30.98 21.01
CA GLU A 164 -11.71 -32.30 21.38
C GLU A 164 -12.56 -32.96 22.48
N LYS A 165 -12.91 -32.22 23.54
CA LYS A 165 -13.79 -32.72 24.61
C LYS A 165 -15.17 -33.10 24.07
N THR A 166 -15.71 -32.30 23.15
CA THR A 166 -17.01 -32.56 22.52
C THR A 166 -16.98 -33.84 21.68
N ARG A 167 -15.89 -34.06 20.92
CA ARG A 167 -15.68 -35.32 20.18
C ARG A 167 -15.59 -36.52 21.10
N LEU A 168 -14.78 -36.44 22.15
CA LEU A 168 -14.66 -37.52 23.12
C LEU A 168 -16.00 -37.83 23.81
N GLN A 169 -16.80 -36.80 24.11
CA GLN A 169 -18.14 -36.99 24.68
C GLN A 169 -19.06 -37.73 23.70
N GLN A 170 -19.02 -37.41 22.40
CA GLN A 170 -19.80 -38.12 21.38
C GLN A 170 -19.40 -39.60 21.29
N GLU A 171 -18.10 -39.90 21.25
CA GLU A 171 -17.59 -41.28 21.23
C GLU A 171 -18.08 -42.07 22.46
N LEU A 172 -18.00 -41.48 23.66
CA LEU A 172 -18.51 -42.09 24.89
C LEU A 172 -20.03 -42.27 24.89
N GLU A 173 -20.78 -41.34 24.30
CA GLU A 173 -22.23 -41.46 24.15
C GLU A 173 -22.62 -42.60 23.19
N GLU A 174 -21.88 -42.77 22.10
CA GLU A 174 -22.05 -43.88 21.15
C GLU A 174 -21.71 -45.23 21.79
N GLU A 175 -20.59 -45.32 22.51
CA GLU A 175 -20.22 -46.51 23.28
C GLU A 175 -21.27 -46.86 24.34
N ARG A 176 -21.76 -45.86 25.09
CA ARG A 176 -22.82 -46.04 26.08
C ARG A 176 -24.09 -46.57 25.42
N SER A 177 -24.48 -46.01 24.27
CA SER A 177 -25.65 -46.45 23.50
C SER A 177 -25.51 -47.91 23.05
N SER A 178 -24.32 -48.27 22.52
CA SER A 178 -23.98 -49.63 22.12
C SER A 178 -24.08 -50.62 23.29
N LEU A 179 -23.49 -50.28 24.44
CA LEU A 179 -23.54 -51.10 25.65
C LEU A 179 -24.98 -51.25 26.18
N VAL A 180 -25.77 -50.19 26.16
CA VAL A 180 -27.20 -50.25 26.53
C VAL A 180 -27.95 -51.20 25.61
N HIS A 181 -27.71 -51.15 24.30
CA HIS A 181 -28.33 -52.06 23.34
C HIS A 181 -27.89 -53.52 23.58
N GLN A 182 -26.60 -53.75 23.83
CA GLN A 182 -26.07 -55.09 24.13
C GLN A 182 -26.67 -55.65 25.43
N LEU A 183 -26.83 -54.82 26.46
CA LEU A 183 -27.48 -55.18 27.70
C LEU A 183 -28.97 -55.53 27.47
N GLN A 184 -29.69 -54.74 26.67
CA GLN A 184 -31.08 -55.04 26.30
C GLN A 184 -31.21 -56.38 25.58
N LEU A 185 -30.31 -56.69 24.64
CA LEU A 185 -30.27 -58.00 23.98
C LEU A 185 -30.02 -59.13 25.00
N SER A 186 -29.08 -58.94 25.92
CA SER A 186 -28.76 -59.93 26.95
C SER A 186 -29.93 -60.15 27.91
N LEU A 187 -30.63 -59.08 28.31
CA LEU A 187 -31.83 -59.17 29.15
C LEU A 187 -32.95 -59.93 28.43
N ALA A 188 -33.26 -59.56 27.17
CA ALA A 188 -34.27 -60.25 26.38
C ALA A 188 -33.94 -61.73 26.19
N ARG A 189 -32.65 -62.07 26.00
CA ARG A 189 -32.18 -63.46 25.94
C ARG A 189 -32.39 -64.17 27.28
N GLY A 190 -32.03 -63.54 28.39
CA GLY A 190 -32.26 -64.07 29.74
C GLY A 190 -33.74 -64.32 30.02
N ASP A 191 -34.62 -63.38 29.67
CA ASP A 191 -36.07 -63.52 29.82
C ASP A 191 -36.60 -64.67 28.97
N SER A 192 -36.12 -64.82 27.73
CA SER A 192 -36.51 -65.93 26.86
C SER A 192 -36.05 -67.30 27.38
N GLU A 193 -34.86 -67.36 27.97
CA GLU A 193 -34.32 -68.59 28.56
C GLU A 193 -35.06 -68.93 29.86
N ALA A 194 -35.36 -67.95 30.71
CA ALA A 194 -36.16 -68.14 31.91
C ALA A 194 -37.58 -68.64 31.57
N LEU A 195 -38.20 -68.08 30.53
CA LEU A 195 -39.50 -68.56 30.03
C LEU A 195 -39.39 -70.00 29.51
N ALA A 196 -38.39 -70.30 28.68
CA ALA A 196 -38.17 -71.67 28.17
C ALA A 196 -37.93 -72.67 29.31
N ARG A 197 -37.17 -72.27 30.34
CA ARG A 197 -36.94 -73.07 31.54
C ARG A 197 -38.23 -73.32 32.30
N SER A 198 -39.06 -72.29 32.52
CA SER A 198 -40.36 -72.42 33.18
C SER A 198 -41.29 -73.38 32.43
N ILE A 199 -41.35 -73.30 31.11
CA ILE A 199 -42.15 -74.23 30.27
C ILE A 199 -41.63 -75.67 30.40
N ALA A 200 -40.30 -75.85 30.40
CA ALA A 200 -39.69 -77.16 30.56
C ALA A 200 -39.94 -77.75 31.97
N GLU A 201 -39.82 -76.94 33.03
CA GLU A 201 -40.11 -77.33 34.40
C GLU A 201 -41.58 -77.73 34.58
N GLU A 202 -42.52 -76.98 33.99
CA GLU A 202 -43.95 -77.32 33.98
C GLU A 202 -44.20 -78.65 33.26
N THR A 203 -43.58 -78.85 32.10
CA THR A 203 -43.66 -80.10 31.34
C THR A 203 -43.14 -81.30 32.15
N VAL A 204 -42.01 -81.14 32.84
CA VAL A 204 -41.46 -82.19 33.72
C VAL A 204 -42.41 -82.48 34.87
N ALA A 205 -42.96 -81.45 35.53
CA ALA A 205 -43.92 -81.63 36.61
C ALA A 205 -45.17 -82.39 36.16
N ASP A 206 -45.68 -82.13 34.95
CA ASP A 206 -46.81 -82.86 34.40
C ASP A 206 -46.44 -84.31 34.05
N LEU A 207 -45.26 -84.56 33.48
CA LEU A 207 -44.75 -85.92 33.26
C LEU A 207 -44.56 -86.69 34.58
N GLU A 208 -44.14 -86.02 35.66
CA GLU A 208 -44.05 -86.63 37.00
C GLU A 208 -45.42 -86.96 37.59
N LYS A 209 -46.43 -86.09 37.39
CA LYS A 209 -47.83 -86.41 37.74
C LYS A 209 -48.35 -87.61 36.93
N GLU A 210 -48.09 -87.65 35.63
CA GLU A 210 -48.47 -88.80 34.79
C GLU A 210 -47.75 -90.08 35.23
N ARG A 211 -46.45 -90.01 35.53
CA ARG A 211 -45.68 -91.15 36.05
C ARG A 211 -46.27 -91.67 37.35
N THR A 212 -46.55 -90.80 38.31
CA THR A 212 -47.12 -91.18 39.61
C THR A 212 -48.53 -91.77 39.47
N MET A 213 -49.36 -91.19 38.60
CA MET A 213 -50.66 -91.76 38.22
C MET A 213 -50.51 -93.17 37.64
N LYS A 214 -49.60 -93.37 36.69
CA LYS A 214 -49.34 -94.69 36.07
C LYS A 214 -48.77 -95.70 37.06
N GLU A 215 -47.91 -95.27 37.98
CA GLU A 215 -47.41 -96.13 39.07
C GLU A 215 -48.53 -96.56 40.01
N LEU A 216 -49.47 -95.67 40.33
CA LEU A 216 -50.64 -96.00 41.15
C LEU A 216 -51.58 -96.97 40.42
N GLU A 217 -51.88 -96.73 39.14
CA GLU A 217 -52.66 -97.65 38.30
C GLU A 217 -52.02 -99.04 38.23
N TYR A 218 -50.70 -99.10 38.04
CA TYR A 218 -49.94 -100.35 38.01
C TYR A 218 -49.99 -101.08 39.37
N LYS A 219 -49.79 -100.36 40.48
CA LYS A 219 -49.91 -100.92 41.84
C LYS A 219 -51.32 -101.45 42.12
N ASP A 220 -52.36 -100.72 41.74
CA ASP A 220 -53.75 -101.17 41.90
C ASP A 220 -54.02 -102.44 41.07
N SER A 221 -53.51 -102.50 39.84
CA SER A 221 -53.59 -103.70 39.00
C SER A 221 -52.84 -104.88 39.61
N LEU A 222 -51.65 -104.67 40.18
CA LEU A 222 -50.89 -105.70 40.89
C LEU A 222 -51.66 -106.24 42.10
N VAL A 223 -52.26 -105.35 42.90
CA VAL A 223 -53.08 -105.75 44.06
C VAL A 223 -54.28 -106.57 43.61
N LYS A 224 -54.97 -106.15 42.54
CA LYS A 224 -56.08 -106.92 41.93
C LYS A 224 -55.62 -108.30 41.48
N HIS A 225 -54.54 -108.40 40.73
CA HIS A 225 -54.00 -109.70 40.30
C HIS A 225 -53.56 -110.58 41.47
N HIS A 226 -52.93 -110.00 42.50
CA HIS A 226 -52.56 -110.74 43.70
C HIS A 226 -53.80 -111.29 44.43
N HIS A 227 -54.87 -110.50 44.52
CA HIS A 227 -56.15 -110.94 45.08
C HIS A 227 -56.82 -112.04 44.24
N GLU A 228 -56.80 -111.92 42.91
CA GLU A 228 -57.29 -112.95 41.98
C GLU A 228 -56.51 -114.26 42.13
N ILE A 229 -55.18 -114.19 42.19
CA ILE A 229 -54.31 -115.36 42.41
C ILE A 229 -54.67 -116.01 43.74
N THR A 230 -54.77 -115.22 44.82
CA THR A 230 -55.13 -115.74 46.15
C THR A 230 -56.50 -116.43 46.13
N THR A 231 -57.48 -115.86 45.43
CA THR A 231 -58.82 -116.45 45.29
C THR A 231 -58.77 -117.75 44.47
N LYS A 232 -58.00 -117.79 43.39
CA LYS A 232 -57.78 -119.00 42.60
C LYS A 232 -57.04 -120.08 43.39
N ASP A 233 -56.06 -119.72 44.22
CA ASP A 233 -55.36 -120.65 45.11
C ASP A 233 -56.30 -121.23 46.17
N GLN A 234 -57.14 -120.39 46.79
CA GLN A 234 -58.20 -120.85 47.70
C GLN A 234 -59.16 -121.81 46.99
N MET A 235 -59.53 -121.53 45.74
CA MET A 235 -60.40 -122.39 44.95
C MET A 235 -59.70 -123.71 44.58
N MET A 236 -58.42 -123.68 44.22
CA MET A 236 -57.63 -124.90 44.02
C MET A 236 -57.53 -125.73 45.29
N ASN A 237 -57.33 -125.13 46.46
CA ASN A 237 -57.30 -125.86 47.72
C ASN A 237 -58.64 -126.51 48.02
N ARG A 238 -59.76 -125.80 47.82
CA ARG A 238 -61.11 -126.41 47.93
C ARG A 238 -61.31 -127.57 46.98
N LEU A 239 -60.82 -127.46 45.73
CA LEU A 239 -60.87 -128.54 44.76
C LEU A 239 -59.99 -129.72 45.18
N LYS A 240 -58.81 -129.49 45.75
CA LYS A 240 -57.93 -130.53 46.30
C LYS A 240 -58.55 -131.24 47.51
N ASP A 241 -59.18 -130.50 48.42
CA ASP A 241 -59.89 -131.08 49.57
C ASP A 241 -61.08 -131.93 49.10
N SER A 242 -61.83 -131.44 48.10
CA SER A 242 -62.89 -132.23 47.47
C SER A 242 -62.35 -133.46 46.73
N GLU A 243 -61.20 -133.38 46.08
CA GLU A 243 -60.53 -134.51 45.43
C GLU A 243 -60.11 -135.57 46.47
N ALA A 244 -59.56 -135.13 47.61
CA ALA A 244 -59.16 -136.01 48.71
C ALA A 244 -60.37 -136.73 49.33
N GLU A 245 -61.48 -136.01 49.54
CA GLU A 245 -62.71 -136.60 50.09
C GLU A 245 -63.33 -137.62 49.12
N LEU A 246 -63.32 -137.32 47.81
CA LEU A 246 -63.76 -138.25 46.75
C LEU A 246 -62.88 -139.52 46.70
N LYS A 247 -61.55 -139.38 46.86
CA LYS A 247 -60.64 -140.53 46.95
C LYS A 247 -60.97 -141.43 48.14
N LYS A 248 -61.26 -140.83 49.30
CA LYS A 248 -61.67 -141.56 50.51
C LYS A 248 -63.01 -142.28 50.33
N THR A 249 -63.95 -141.67 49.61
CA THR A 249 -65.24 -142.34 49.27
C THR A 249 -65.03 -143.51 48.31
N ILE A 250 -64.11 -143.40 47.36
CA ILE A 250 -63.77 -144.50 46.44
C ILE A 250 -63.12 -145.68 47.19
N GLU A 251 -62.21 -145.42 48.14
CA GLU A 251 -61.62 -146.48 49.00
C GLU A 251 -62.67 -147.17 49.88
N GLN A 252 -63.65 -146.41 50.39
CA GLN A 252 -64.77 -146.95 51.15
C GLN A 252 -65.62 -147.90 50.29
N TYR A 253 -65.97 -147.50 49.07
CA TYR A 253 -66.72 -148.36 48.14
C TYR A 253 -65.94 -149.60 47.69
N ALA A 254 -64.62 -149.51 47.56
CA ALA A 254 -63.79 -150.68 47.25
C ALA A 254 -63.84 -151.74 48.38
N LYS A 255 -63.88 -151.28 49.64
CA LYS A 255 -63.97 -152.15 50.82
C LYS A 255 -65.34 -152.83 50.95
N GLU A 256 -66.41 -152.09 50.67
CA GLU A 256 -67.79 -152.61 50.67
C GLU A 256 -68.02 -153.63 49.55
N LYS A 257 -67.33 -153.46 48.40
CA LYS A 257 -67.34 -154.42 47.29
C LYS A 257 -66.69 -155.77 47.67
N ASP A 258 -65.57 -155.75 48.39
CA ASP A 258 -64.87 -156.98 48.79
C ASP A 258 -65.65 -157.79 49.84
N ASP A 259 -66.36 -157.12 50.75
CA ASP A 259 -67.24 -157.77 51.73
C ASP A 259 -68.52 -158.34 51.09
N ALA A 260 -69.04 -157.70 50.04
CA ALA A 260 -70.15 -158.22 49.25
C ALA A 260 -69.75 -159.45 48.42
N ALA A 261 -68.53 -159.47 47.87
CA ALA A 261 -68.02 -160.59 47.06
C ALA A 261 -67.82 -161.88 47.87
N LYS A 262 -67.48 -161.80 49.17
CA LYS A 262 -67.35 -162.98 50.05
C LYS A 262 -68.70 -163.59 50.45
N ARG A 263 -69.74 -162.77 50.65
CA ARG A 263 -71.10 -163.26 50.96
C ARG A 263 -71.81 -163.92 49.76
N ILE A 264 -71.40 -163.58 48.54
CA ILE A 264 -71.95 -164.17 47.30
C ILE A 264 -71.49 -165.62 47.08
N LYS A 265 -70.31 -166.01 47.61
CA LYS A 265 -69.76 -167.38 47.44
C LYS A 265 -70.40 -168.44 48.35
N GLU A 266 -71.05 -168.05 49.45
CA GLU A 266 -71.67 -168.98 50.41
C GLU A 266 -73.17 -169.22 50.16
N ILE A 267 -73.85 -168.37 49.39
CA ILE A 267 -75.30 -168.50 49.13
C ILE A 267 -75.59 -169.06 47.72
N GLN A 268 -74.58 -169.17 46.86
CA GLN A 268 -74.68 -169.78 45.52
C GLN A 268 -74.96 -171.30 45.51
N ASP A 269 -74.88 -172.00 46.64
CA ASP A 269 -75.24 -173.44 46.76
C ASP A 269 -76.68 -173.70 47.27
N GLN A 270 -77.51 -172.67 47.49
CA GLN A 270 -78.94 -172.84 47.82
C GLN A 270 -79.86 -172.24 46.75
N LEU A 271 -79.52 -172.53 45.50
CA LEU A 271 -80.32 -172.28 44.31
C LEU A 271 -81.43 -173.35 44.18
N VAL A 272 -82.70 -172.99 44.39
CA VAL A 272 -83.92 -173.44 43.63
C VAL A 272 -85.17 -172.80 44.29
N LYS A 273 -85.66 -171.67 43.73
CA LYS A 273 -87.09 -171.25 43.56
C LYS A 273 -87.27 -169.70 43.40
N SER A 274 -88.13 -169.36 42.42
CA SER A 274 -88.97 -168.14 42.27
C SER A 274 -88.43 -166.82 41.65
N GLN A 275 -88.98 -166.53 40.46
CA GLN A 275 -89.75 -165.35 39.98
C GLN A 275 -89.32 -163.88 40.25
N SER A 276 -89.30 -163.12 39.14
CA SER A 276 -89.87 -161.78 38.80
C SER A 276 -90.14 -160.76 39.92
N ASN A 277 -90.00 -159.44 39.79
CA ASN A 277 -90.33 -158.48 38.71
C ASN A 277 -89.82 -157.09 39.18
N ALA A 278 -89.65 -156.11 38.28
CA ALA A 278 -90.22 -154.74 38.37
C ALA A 278 -89.46 -153.70 37.50
N GLU A 279 -90.25 -153.01 36.68
CA GLU A 279 -90.08 -151.68 36.09
C GLU A 279 -90.10 -150.61 37.22
N GLU A 280 -89.91 -149.31 37.08
CA GLU A 280 -89.95 -148.33 36.00
C GLU A 280 -89.50 -147.01 36.66
N ILE A 281 -89.40 -145.95 35.86
CA ILE A 281 -89.80 -144.60 36.27
C ILE A 281 -88.82 -143.87 37.22
N ASP A 282 -88.49 -142.60 37.06
CA ASP A 282 -88.97 -141.50 36.23
C ASP A 282 -88.53 -140.29 37.06
N ARG A 283 -87.97 -139.29 36.42
CA ARG A 283 -88.59 -137.98 36.39
C ARG A 283 -87.53 -136.92 36.16
N LEU A 284 -87.58 -136.50 34.90
CA LEU A 284 -87.73 -135.10 34.52
C LEU A 284 -86.46 -134.27 34.64
N SER A 285 -85.73 -134.06 33.53
CA SER A 285 -86.09 -133.14 32.44
C SER A 285 -86.05 -131.68 32.92
N SER A 286 -84.98 -130.97 32.59
CA SER A 286 -84.83 -130.25 31.31
C SER A 286 -85.25 -128.81 31.47
N LYS A 287 -84.24 -127.91 31.44
CA LYS A 287 -84.22 -126.69 30.63
C LYS A 287 -82.97 -125.87 30.95
N LEU A 288 -81.87 -126.25 30.29
CA LEU A 288 -80.72 -125.39 30.07
C LEU A 288 -80.21 -125.71 28.65
N LYS A 289 -80.72 -124.98 27.66
CA LYS A 289 -80.11 -124.75 26.34
C LYS A 289 -81.12 -124.12 25.37
N THR A 290 -80.95 -122.83 25.15
CA THR A 290 -81.10 -122.12 23.87
C THR A 290 -80.37 -120.79 24.07
N GLU A 291 -79.07 -120.70 23.77
CA GLU A 291 -78.52 -120.35 22.43
C GLU A 291 -79.01 -118.96 22.01
N THR A 292 -78.24 -117.89 22.25
CA THR A 292 -77.12 -117.38 21.40
C THR A 292 -77.59 -116.67 20.12
N LEU A 293 -76.77 -115.68 19.73
CA LEU A 293 -76.73 -114.97 18.45
C LEU A 293 -77.88 -113.96 18.21
N LEU A 294 -77.60 -112.70 17.85
CA LEU A 294 -76.89 -112.26 16.64
C LEU A 294 -76.24 -110.87 16.92
N LYS A 295 -74.94 -110.69 16.62
CA LYS A 295 -74.39 -109.99 15.42
C LYS A 295 -74.60 -108.46 15.44
N GLU A 296 -73.78 -107.58 14.89
CA GLU A 296 -72.53 -107.57 14.14
C GLU A 296 -72.38 -106.10 13.68
N GLN A 297 -71.18 -105.51 13.85
CA GLN A 297 -70.59 -104.41 13.08
C GLN A 297 -71.43 -103.19 12.63
N ALA A 298 -70.97 -101.98 12.98
CA ALA A 298 -70.67 -100.94 11.99
C ALA A 298 -69.92 -99.76 12.64
N ILE A 299 -68.73 -99.45 12.09
CA ILE A 299 -67.82 -98.37 12.45
C ILE A 299 -67.87 -97.29 11.34
N ASN A 300 -67.57 -96.04 11.73
CA ASN A 300 -67.05 -94.89 10.96
C ASN A 300 -68.10 -93.82 10.60
N LYS A 301 -67.82 -92.50 10.65
CA LYS A 301 -66.58 -91.72 10.75
C LYS A 301 -66.98 -90.26 11.04
N LEU A 302 -66.18 -89.57 11.86
CA LEU A 302 -65.91 -88.11 11.86
C LEU A 302 -67.08 -87.11 11.99
N GLU A 303 -67.08 -86.32 13.08
CA GLU A 303 -66.84 -84.87 13.01
C GLU A 303 -66.67 -84.22 14.41
N GLN A 304 -65.77 -83.23 14.44
CA GLN A 304 -65.17 -82.46 15.56
C GLN A 304 -66.19 -81.61 16.37
N ILE A 305 -66.25 -81.75 17.70
CA ILE A 305 -65.62 -80.90 18.75
C ILE A 305 -65.98 -79.40 18.62
N VAL A 306 -66.95 -78.80 19.33
CA VAL A 306 -67.15 -78.61 20.80
C VAL A 306 -66.05 -77.68 21.40
N VAL A 307 -66.24 -76.36 21.44
CA VAL A 307 -66.92 -75.54 22.49
C VAL A 307 -65.95 -74.94 23.52
N ARG A 308 -65.99 -73.58 23.59
CA ARG A 308 -66.08 -72.62 24.73
C ARG A 308 -65.25 -72.92 26.01
N LYS A 309 -64.71 -71.97 26.79
CA LYS A 309 -65.26 -70.67 27.23
C LYS A 309 -64.28 -69.89 28.14
N ASP A 310 -64.23 -68.56 27.96
CA ASP A 310 -64.03 -67.38 28.85
C ASP A 310 -63.11 -67.36 30.12
N PHE A 311 -62.25 -66.31 30.23
CA PHE A 311 -62.36 -65.10 31.11
C PHE A 311 -61.01 -64.32 31.09
N SER A 312 -60.91 -63.11 30.52
CA SER A 312 -61.08 -61.73 31.08
C SER A 312 -59.91 -61.16 31.89
N ALA A 313 -59.32 -60.04 31.43
CA ALA A 313 -59.32 -58.71 32.10
C ALA A 313 -58.25 -57.72 31.55
N GLY A 314 -58.67 -56.46 31.27
CA GLY A 314 -57.87 -55.25 31.54
C GLY A 314 -57.29 -54.44 30.36
N GLY A 315 -57.70 -53.15 30.23
CA GLY A 315 -56.87 -52.09 29.63
C GLY A 315 -57.57 -51.08 28.70
N LYS A 316 -57.42 -49.77 28.98
CA LYS A 316 -58.21 -48.62 28.47
C LYS A 316 -57.55 -47.83 27.30
N THR A 317 -58.42 -47.06 26.62
CA THR A 317 -58.26 -45.70 26.03
C THR A 317 -57.48 -45.45 24.72
N LYS A 318 -58.17 -44.79 23.77
CA LYS A 318 -57.61 -43.86 22.77
C LYS A 318 -58.62 -42.75 22.44
N ASN A 319 -58.18 -41.49 22.51
CA ASN A 319 -58.94 -40.29 22.12
C ASN A 319 -58.12 -39.44 21.12
N LYS A 320 -58.86 -38.77 20.24
CA LYS A 320 -58.46 -37.87 19.13
C LYS A 320 -57.92 -36.49 19.60
N PRO A 321 -57.11 -35.77 18.80
CA PRO A 321 -56.95 -34.32 18.93
C PRO A 321 -57.74 -33.50 17.87
N SER A 322 -57.91 -32.20 18.16
CA SER A 322 -58.95 -31.25 17.69
C SER A 322 -58.40 -30.07 16.88
N SER A 323 -59.26 -29.45 16.06
CA SER A 323 -58.96 -28.46 14.98
C SER A 323 -58.69 -27.01 15.43
N ALA A 324 -58.40 -26.77 16.71
CA ALA A 324 -58.18 -25.43 17.25
C ALA A 324 -56.75 -24.88 17.05
N ASP A 325 -55.73 -25.74 16.92
CA ASP A 325 -54.32 -25.33 16.86
C ASP A 325 -53.84 -24.84 15.48
N LEU A 326 -54.56 -25.15 14.41
CA LEU A 326 -54.17 -24.77 13.03
C LEU A 326 -54.39 -23.27 12.76
N ARG A 327 -55.44 -22.67 13.31
CA ARG A 327 -55.77 -21.24 13.07
C ARG A 327 -54.87 -20.26 13.81
N LYS A 328 -54.24 -20.70 14.92
CA LYS A 328 -53.27 -19.88 15.67
C LYS A 328 -51.91 -19.84 14.96
N LYS A 329 -51.47 -20.97 14.40
CA LYS A 329 -50.24 -21.05 13.60
C LYS A 329 -50.31 -20.25 12.30
N GLU A 330 -51.50 -20.12 11.69
CA GLU A 330 -51.68 -19.38 10.44
C GLU A 330 -51.60 -17.85 10.63
N LYS A 331 -52.07 -17.31 11.77
CA LYS A 331 -51.89 -15.89 12.13
C LYS A 331 -50.45 -15.56 12.51
N ASP A 332 -49.77 -16.44 13.24
CA ASP A 332 -48.36 -16.26 13.59
C ASP A 332 -47.45 -16.33 12.35
N CYS A 333 -47.77 -17.18 11.37
CA CYS A 333 -47.02 -17.25 10.10
C CYS A 333 -47.13 -15.93 9.31
N ARG A 334 -48.32 -15.31 9.22
CA ARG A 334 -48.48 -14.01 8.55
C ARG A 334 -47.74 -12.88 9.26
N ARG A 335 -47.72 -12.87 10.59
CA ARG A 335 -46.98 -11.89 11.38
C ARG A 335 -45.47 -12.02 11.17
N LEU A 336 -44.93 -13.24 11.28
CA LEU A 336 -43.51 -13.51 11.05
C LEU A 336 -43.09 -13.18 9.61
N GLN A 337 -43.97 -13.35 8.63
CA GLN A 337 -43.69 -13.00 7.25
C GLN A 337 -43.68 -11.48 6.99
N GLN A 338 -44.51 -10.72 7.72
CA GLN A 338 -44.48 -9.26 7.68
C GLN A 338 -43.24 -8.71 8.39
N GLU A 339 -42.86 -9.28 9.55
CA GLU A 339 -41.61 -8.96 10.26
C GLU A 339 -40.38 -9.26 9.39
N LEU A 340 -40.34 -10.41 8.71
CA LEU A 340 -39.27 -10.75 7.77
C LEU A 340 -39.16 -9.75 6.60
N THR A 341 -40.30 -9.25 6.10
CA THR A 341 -40.32 -8.28 5.00
C THR A 341 -39.83 -6.91 5.46
N GLN A 342 -40.27 -6.44 6.64
CA GLN A 342 -39.78 -5.20 7.24
C GLN A 342 -38.28 -5.27 7.54
N GLU A 343 -37.80 -6.42 8.02
CA GLU A 343 -36.38 -6.57 8.32
C GLU A 343 -35.54 -6.58 7.05
N ARG A 344 -36.00 -7.22 5.97
CA ARG A 344 -35.38 -7.13 4.64
C ARG A 344 -35.32 -5.70 4.11
N GLU A 345 -36.38 -4.91 4.30
CA GLU A 345 -36.41 -3.50 3.88
C GLU A 345 -35.43 -2.65 4.69
N LYS A 346 -35.32 -2.86 6.00
CA LYS A 346 -34.31 -2.20 6.85
C LYS A 346 -32.88 -2.55 6.42
N TYR A 347 -32.59 -3.84 6.16
CA TYR A 347 -31.29 -4.25 5.65
C TYR A 347 -31.00 -3.66 4.27
N GLY A 348 -32.00 -3.58 3.39
CA GLY A 348 -31.88 -2.93 2.08
C GLY A 348 -31.55 -1.43 2.20
N GLN A 349 -32.24 -0.70 3.09
CA GLN A 349 -31.95 0.71 3.36
C GLN A 349 -30.55 0.91 3.97
N LEU A 350 -30.13 0.04 4.87
CA LEU A 350 -28.79 0.09 5.47
C LEU A 350 -27.69 -0.18 4.44
N ALA A 351 -27.89 -1.18 3.57
CA ALA A 351 -26.97 -1.47 2.47
C ALA A 351 -26.86 -0.30 1.47
N ALA A 352 -28.00 0.32 1.12
CA ALA A 352 -28.01 1.51 0.26
C ALA A 352 -27.30 2.70 0.92
N LYS A 353 -27.48 2.89 2.24
CA LYS A 353 -26.75 3.91 3.00
C LYS A 353 -25.24 3.66 2.97
N TRP A 354 -24.79 2.45 3.27
CA TRP A 354 -23.36 2.11 3.24
C TRP A 354 -22.75 2.25 1.85
N GLN A 355 -23.52 1.91 0.81
CA GLN A 355 -23.08 2.09 -0.57
C GLN A 355 -22.94 3.57 -0.96
N LYS A 356 -23.84 4.43 -0.44
CA LYS A 356 -23.71 5.89 -0.58
C LYS A 356 -22.53 6.43 0.22
N ASP A 357 -22.39 6.04 1.49
CA ASP A 357 -21.29 6.48 2.35
C ASP A 357 -19.92 6.08 1.74
N LEU A 358 -19.83 4.90 1.10
CA LEU A 358 -18.63 4.46 0.40
C LEU A 358 -18.34 5.31 -0.85
N GLN A 359 -19.37 5.71 -1.62
CA GLN A 359 -19.20 6.62 -2.75
C GLN A 359 -18.77 8.03 -2.29
N ASP A 360 -19.37 8.54 -1.21
CA ASP A 360 -19.04 9.84 -0.64
C ASP A 360 -17.60 9.85 -0.10
N LEU A 361 -17.17 8.79 0.61
CA LEU A 361 -15.78 8.62 1.05
C LEU A 361 -14.80 8.51 -0.12
N GLN A 362 -15.18 7.81 -1.19
CA GLN A 362 -14.36 7.71 -2.39
C GLN A 362 -14.22 9.06 -3.11
N ALA A 363 -15.28 9.87 -3.14
CA ALA A 363 -15.23 11.23 -3.67
C ALA A 363 -14.33 12.15 -2.83
N GLN A 364 -14.47 12.10 -1.50
CA GLN A 364 -13.60 12.85 -0.58
C GLN A 364 -12.13 12.46 -0.73
N LEU A 365 -11.82 11.17 -0.88
CA LEU A 365 -10.45 10.70 -1.11
C LEU A 365 -9.87 11.27 -2.41
N VAL A 366 -10.66 11.38 -3.48
CA VAL A 366 -10.21 11.98 -4.74
C VAL A 366 -9.96 13.48 -4.58
N GLU A 367 -10.85 14.20 -3.88
CA GLU A 367 -10.69 15.63 -3.61
C GLU A 367 -9.44 15.93 -2.76
N GLU A 368 -9.23 15.17 -1.69
CA GLU A 368 -8.04 15.26 -0.84
C GLU A 368 -6.75 14.94 -1.61
N ASN A 369 -6.76 13.92 -2.47
CA ASN A 369 -5.61 13.61 -3.31
C ASN A 369 -5.29 14.75 -4.31
N GLN A 370 -6.32 15.40 -4.87
CA GLN A 370 -6.13 16.57 -5.74
C GLN A 370 -5.60 17.78 -4.96
N ALA A 371 -6.10 18.03 -3.75
CA ALA A 371 -5.62 19.11 -2.89
C ALA A 371 -4.16 18.89 -2.47
N LYS A 372 -3.83 17.66 -2.05
CA LYS A 372 -2.46 17.25 -1.73
C LYS A 372 -1.51 17.45 -2.91
N LEU A 373 -1.91 17.08 -4.12
CA LEU A 373 -1.09 17.27 -5.32
C LEU A 373 -0.83 18.76 -5.58
N ARG A 374 -1.86 19.63 -5.46
CA ARG A 374 -1.70 21.09 -5.61
C ARG A 374 -0.71 21.66 -4.59
N LEU A 375 -0.90 21.34 -3.31
CA LEU A 375 -0.01 21.80 -2.23
C LEU A 375 1.44 21.31 -2.44
N GLN A 376 1.63 20.09 -2.94
CA GLN A 376 2.96 19.58 -3.27
C GLN A 376 3.60 20.39 -4.41
N MET A 377 2.83 20.75 -5.44
CA MET A 377 3.31 21.58 -6.55
C MET A 377 3.66 23.00 -6.11
N GLU A 378 2.89 23.58 -5.17
CA GLU A 378 3.18 24.88 -4.57
C GLU A 378 4.48 24.83 -3.74
N LEU A 379 4.64 23.79 -2.92
CA LEU A 379 5.86 23.56 -2.12
C LEU A 379 7.10 23.43 -3.01
N ASP A 380 7.02 22.62 -4.08
CA ASP A 380 8.12 22.46 -5.04
C ASP A 380 8.47 23.79 -5.75
N SER A 381 7.47 24.64 -6.04
CA SER A 381 7.68 25.99 -6.59
C SER A 381 8.40 26.90 -5.59
N LYS A 382 7.97 26.89 -4.32
CA LYS A 382 8.56 27.68 -3.23
C LYS A 382 9.98 27.23 -2.91
N ASP A 383 10.27 25.94 -2.95
CA ASP A 383 11.63 25.42 -2.80
C ASP A 383 12.56 25.95 -3.91
N SER A 384 12.08 26.01 -5.16
CA SER A 384 12.85 26.61 -6.25
C SER A 384 13.07 28.12 -6.08
N GLU A 385 12.13 28.82 -5.46
CA GLU A 385 12.25 30.24 -5.11
C GLU A 385 13.30 30.44 -3.99
N ILE A 386 13.27 29.62 -2.96
CA ILE A 386 14.26 29.61 -1.87
C ILE A 386 15.66 29.33 -2.43
N GLU A 387 15.82 28.33 -3.30
CA GLU A 387 17.10 28.03 -3.96
C GLU A 387 17.63 29.24 -4.73
N THR A 388 16.75 29.95 -5.45
CA THR A 388 17.14 31.18 -6.15
C THR A 388 17.65 32.23 -5.17
N LEU A 389 16.92 32.48 -4.09
CA LEU A 389 17.27 33.50 -3.11
C LEU A 389 18.59 33.14 -2.42
N GLN A 390 18.80 31.87 -2.07
CA GLN A 390 20.05 31.36 -1.51
C GLN A 390 21.22 31.53 -2.48
N MET A 391 21.01 31.26 -3.77
CA MET A 391 22.02 31.49 -4.81
C MET A 391 22.35 32.98 -4.96
N LYS A 392 21.33 33.86 -4.92
CA LYS A 392 21.52 35.32 -4.98
C LYS A 392 22.29 35.84 -3.77
N ILE A 393 21.97 35.36 -2.57
CA ILE A 393 22.71 35.65 -1.33
C ILE A 393 24.15 35.17 -1.46
N SER A 394 24.38 33.97 -2.01
CA SER A 394 25.72 33.42 -2.20
C SER A 394 26.55 34.23 -3.20
N SER A 395 25.95 34.71 -4.30
CA SER A 395 26.59 35.62 -5.27
C SER A 395 26.97 36.94 -4.59
N MET A 396 26.01 37.57 -3.89
CA MET A 396 26.25 38.82 -3.17
C MET A 396 27.32 38.69 -2.08
N ASN A 397 27.36 37.56 -1.37
CA ASN A 397 28.39 37.28 -0.36
C ASN A 397 29.77 37.05 -1.00
N SER A 398 29.83 36.48 -2.20
CA SER A 398 31.09 36.33 -2.96
C SER A 398 31.59 37.68 -3.51
N GLU A 399 30.68 38.56 -3.93
CA GLU A 399 30.97 39.92 -4.39
C GLU A 399 31.43 40.84 -3.23
N THR A 400 30.93 40.62 -2.01
CA THR A 400 31.33 41.38 -0.80
C THR A 400 32.58 40.85 -0.11
N ALA A 401 33.06 39.64 -0.45
CA ALA A 401 34.30 39.07 0.06
C ALA A 401 35.56 39.44 -0.78
N SER A 402 35.41 40.15 -1.89
CA SER A 402 36.49 40.39 -2.86
C SER A 402 36.87 41.88 -2.97
N VAL A 403 37.59 42.38 -1.95
CA VAL A 403 38.44 43.59 -2.05
C VAL A 403 39.87 43.35 -1.53
N SER A 404 40.31 42.09 -1.45
CA SER A 404 41.70 41.77 -1.11
C SER A 404 42.27 40.78 -2.13
N SER A 405 43.45 41.11 -2.67
CA SER A 405 44.32 40.32 -3.56
C SER A 405 43.87 40.11 -5.02
N ILE A 406 44.20 41.10 -5.87
CA ILE A 406 44.63 40.86 -7.25
C ILE A 406 46.06 40.32 -7.17
N GLU A 407 46.24 39.03 -7.45
CA GLU A 407 47.48 38.54 -8.06
C GLU A 407 47.12 37.67 -9.27
N ASN A 408 47.86 37.96 -10.32
CA ASN A 408 47.77 37.50 -11.68
C ASN A 408 48.17 36.02 -11.80
N ASP A 409 47.26 35.18 -12.29
CA ASP A 409 47.66 34.08 -13.15
C ASP A 409 46.59 33.87 -14.24
N GLY A 410 47.04 33.95 -15.49
CA GLY A 410 46.18 33.93 -16.66
C GLY A 410 45.87 32.51 -17.08
N ASP A 411 44.58 32.19 -17.17
CA ASP A 411 44.04 31.38 -18.26
C ASP A 411 42.54 31.65 -18.44
N ASP A 412 42.17 31.90 -19.69
CA ASP A 412 40.82 31.99 -20.26
C ASP A 412 39.77 32.94 -19.60
N SER A 413 39.96 34.25 -19.82
CA SER A 413 38.87 35.22 -19.74
C SER A 413 37.93 35.11 -20.94
N VAL A 414 36.80 34.43 -20.75
CA VAL A 414 35.56 34.74 -21.49
C VAL A 414 34.37 34.80 -20.52
N LEU A 415 34.06 36.04 -20.10
CA LEU A 415 32.79 36.55 -19.56
C LEU A 415 32.37 36.14 -18.12
N PRO A 416 32.39 37.07 -17.14
CA PRO A 416 31.73 36.90 -15.85
C PRO A 416 30.22 37.18 -16.00
N GLU A 417 29.50 36.29 -16.68
CA GLU A 417 28.04 36.43 -16.82
C GLU A 417 27.34 35.81 -15.61
N HIS A 418 26.88 36.69 -14.71
CA HIS A 418 26.03 36.38 -13.56
C HIS A 418 24.68 35.70 -13.94
N GLY A 419 24.46 35.37 -15.23
CA GLY A 419 23.37 34.53 -15.74
C GLY A 419 23.72 33.04 -15.91
N ALA A 420 24.98 32.64 -15.81
CA ALA A 420 25.43 31.27 -16.12
C ALA A 420 25.05 30.19 -15.09
N MET A 421 24.49 30.56 -13.94
CA MET A 421 24.07 29.62 -12.90
C MET A 421 22.57 29.28 -12.93
N ARG A 422 21.74 30.06 -13.62
CA ARG A 422 20.28 29.90 -13.61
C ARG A 422 19.81 29.46 -14.99
N LEU A 423 19.48 28.18 -15.13
CA LEU A 423 18.94 27.64 -16.37
C LEU A 423 17.42 27.87 -16.39
N GLU A 424 17.01 29.04 -16.87
CA GLU A 424 15.61 29.40 -17.08
C GLU A 424 15.40 30.07 -18.45
N GLY A 425 14.18 30.00 -18.99
CA GLY A 425 13.84 30.68 -20.24
C GLY A 425 12.61 30.12 -20.93
N TRP A 426 12.28 30.69 -22.08
CA TRP A 426 11.10 30.31 -22.85
C TRP A 426 11.37 29.08 -23.73
N LEU A 427 10.55 28.05 -23.56
CA LEU A 427 10.52 26.87 -24.43
C LEU A 427 9.10 26.64 -24.91
N ASN A 428 8.94 25.94 -26.03
CA ASN A 428 7.61 25.56 -26.50
C ASN A 428 7.38 24.06 -26.32
N VAL A 429 6.21 23.73 -25.76
CA VAL A 429 5.76 22.38 -25.49
C VAL A 429 4.60 22.03 -26.44
N PRO A 430 4.49 20.79 -26.96
CA PRO A 430 3.41 20.40 -27.84
C PRO A 430 2.02 20.59 -27.20
N ASN A 431 1.11 21.24 -27.92
CA ASN A 431 -0.30 21.42 -27.54
C ASN A 431 -1.19 20.41 -28.27
N LYS A 432 -1.84 19.51 -27.52
CA LYS A 432 -2.60 18.39 -28.08
C LYS A 432 -4.08 18.68 -28.32
N GLN A 433 -4.62 19.77 -27.77
CA GLN A 433 -6.04 20.12 -27.99
C GLN A 433 -6.34 20.57 -29.44
N ASN A 434 -5.31 20.83 -30.27
CA ASN A 434 -5.48 21.37 -31.62
C ASN A 434 -4.75 20.53 -32.71
N ILE A 435 -5.02 19.22 -32.73
CA ILE A 435 -4.31 18.19 -33.53
C ILE A 435 -4.29 18.49 -35.05
N LYS A 436 -5.16 19.39 -35.57
CA LYS A 436 -5.22 19.75 -36.99
C LYS A 436 -4.15 20.73 -37.47
N ARG A 437 -3.43 21.41 -36.56
CA ARG A 437 -2.19 22.17 -36.87
C ARG A 437 -1.26 22.03 -35.68
N HIS A 438 -0.08 21.44 -35.88
CA HIS A 438 0.96 21.21 -34.86
C HIS A 438 1.24 22.45 -33.99
N GLY A 439 0.44 22.62 -32.93
CA GLY A 439 0.48 23.79 -32.09
C GLY A 439 1.58 23.63 -31.05
N TRP A 440 2.52 24.56 -31.04
CA TRP A 440 3.49 24.71 -29.96
C TRP A 440 2.93 25.72 -28.94
N LYS A 441 2.85 25.35 -27.66
CA LYS A 441 2.46 26.24 -26.56
C LYS A 441 3.72 26.77 -25.90
N LYS A 442 3.89 28.08 -25.91
CA LYS A 442 5.02 28.75 -25.25
C LYS A 442 4.85 28.66 -23.74
N GLN A 443 5.87 28.19 -23.04
CA GLN A 443 5.92 28.05 -21.58
C GLN A 443 7.26 28.56 -21.06
N TYR A 444 7.24 29.11 -19.85
CA TYR A 444 8.43 29.57 -19.16
C TYR A 444 8.96 28.43 -18.29
N VAL A 445 10.21 28.02 -18.53
CA VAL A 445 10.80 26.84 -17.89
C VAL A 445 11.91 27.28 -16.94
N VAL A 446 11.87 26.75 -15.72
CA VAL A 446 12.86 27.00 -14.67
C VAL A 446 13.44 25.67 -14.22
N VAL A 447 14.77 25.55 -14.23
CA VAL A 447 15.47 24.35 -13.77
C VAL A 447 16.12 24.63 -12.43
N SER A 448 15.64 23.96 -11.39
CA SER A 448 16.19 24.04 -10.03
C SER A 448 17.31 23.00 -9.82
N SER A 449 17.73 22.77 -8.58
CA SER A 449 18.67 21.70 -8.26
C SER A 449 18.07 20.30 -8.38
N LYS A 450 16.77 20.17 -8.12
CA LYS A 450 16.06 18.88 -8.05
C LYS A 450 14.94 18.72 -9.07
N LYS A 451 14.44 19.80 -9.67
CA LYS A 451 13.22 19.76 -10.51
C LYS A 451 13.37 20.61 -11.79
N ILE A 452 12.56 20.29 -12.79
CA ILE A 452 12.31 21.13 -13.97
C ILE A 452 10.85 21.56 -13.90
N ILE A 453 10.60 22.86 -13.85
CA ILE A 453 9.29 23.44 -13.58
C ILE A 453 8.83 24.26 -14.78
N PHE A 454 7.60 24.05 -15.23
CA PHE A 454 7.00 24.71 -16.39
C PHE A 454 5.84 25.61 -15.95
N TYR A 455 5.86 26.87 -16.37
CA TYR A 455 4.81 27.86 -16.12
C TYR A 455 4.19 28.33 -17.45
N ASN A 456 2.92 28.77 -17.44
CA ASN A 456 2.32 29.35 -18.66
C ASN A 456 2.91 30.72 -18.99
N SER A 457 3.32 31.49 -17.98
CA SER A 457 3.93 32.80 -18.14
C SER A 457 4.98 33.07 -17.07
N GLU A 458 5.87 34.02 -17.34
CA GLU A 458 6.87 34.50 -16.37
C GLU A 458 6.22 35.16 -15.13
N HIS A 459 5.02 35.76 -15.30
CA HIS A 459 4.26 36.38 -14.21
C HIS A 459 3.60 35.34 -13.28
N GLU A 460 3.18 34.20 -13.84
CA GLU A 460 2.60 33.08 -13.07
C GLU A 460 3.62 32.41 -12.14
N LYS A 461 4.93 32.60 -12.36
CA LYS A 461 6.01 32.13 -11.47
C LYS A 461 5.82 32.57 -10.00
N ILE A 462 5.17 33.72 -9.78
CA ILE A 462 5.01 34.31 -8.44
C ILE A 462 3.62 34.02 -7.85
N ASN A 463 2.59 33.92 -8.69
CA ASN A 463 1.18 33.99 -8.28
C ASN A 463 0.33 32.76 -8.65
N ALA A 464 0.89 31.74 -9.29
CA ALA A 464 0.13 30.56 -9.72
C ALA A 464 0.95 29.27 -9.65
N ASP A 465 0.25 28.15 -9.57
CA ASP A 465 0.88 26.82 -9.56
C ASP A 465 1.67 26.56 -10.85
N PRO A 466 2.71 25.75 -10.83
CA PRO A 466 3.30 25.29 -12.09
C PRO A 466 2.31 24.42 -12.88
N VAL A 467 2.52 24.32 -14.19
CA VAL A 467 1.71 23.50 -15.11
C VAL A 467 2.19 22.06 -15.12
N LEU A 468 3.51 21.89 -15.09
CA LEU A 468 4.21 20.62 -15.11
C LEU A 468 5.47 20.75 -14.24
N ILE A 469 5.72 19.75 -13.41
CA ILE A 469 6.97 19.58 -12.68
C ILE A 469 7.53 18.20 -13.04
N LEU A 470 8.81 18.17 -13.41
CA LEU A 470 9.57 16.94 -13.60
C LEU A 470 10.63 16.83 -12.52
N ASP A 471 10.66 15.70 -11.81
CA ASP A 471 11.75 15.39 -10.90
C ASP A 471 13.01 15.06 -11.68
N LEU A 472 14.06 15.85 -11.45
CA LEU A 472 15.32 15.70 -12.14
C LEU A 472 15.96 14.34 -11.84
N SER A 473 15.79 13.80 -10.62
CA SER A 473 16.25 12.45 -10.24
C SER A 473 15.54 11.34 -11.02
N LYS A 474 14.42 11.66 -11.67
CA LYS A 474 13.64 10.74 -12.52
C LYS A 474 13.83 11.02 -14.02
N VAL A 475 14.64 12.02 -14.38
CA VAL A 475 15.02 12.26 -15.78
C VAL A 475 16.20 11.37 -16.15
N PHE A 476 16.02 10.58 -17.21
CA PHE A 476 17.02 9.64 -17.71
C PHE A 476 18.09 10.33 -18.56
N HIS A 477 17.65 11.12 -19.54
CA HIS A 477 18.54 11.86 -20.43
C HIS A 477 17.82 12.96 -21.22
N VAL A 478 18.63 13.85 -21.79
CA VAL A 478 18.24 14.86 -22.76
C VAL A 478 19.06 14.67 -24.04
N ARG A 479 18.42 14.75 -25.21
CA ARG A 479 19.12 14.67 -26.51
C ARG A 479 18.47 15.54 -27.57
N SER A 480 19.26 15.95 -28.57
CA SER A 480 18.73 16.51 -29.81
C SER A 480 17.92 15.46 -30.58
N VAL A 481 16.84 15.89 -31.24
CA VAL A 481 16.04 14.99 -32.07
C VAL A 481 16.58 14.91 -33.50
N THR A 482 16.27 13.81 -34.16
CA THR A 482 16.54 13.59 -35.59
C THR A 482 15.22 13.56 -36.38
N GLN A 483 15.28 13.55 -37.70
CA GLN A 483 14.09 13.42 -38.56
C GLN A 483 13.25 12.17 -38.24
N GLY A 484 13.89 11.09 -37.76
CA GLY A 484 13.20 9.86 -37.35
C GLY A 484 12.37 10.01 -36.08
N ASP A 485 12.75 10.94 -35.18
CA ASP A 485 12.05 11.18 -33.91
C ASP A 485 10.83 12.10 -34.08
N VAL A 486 10.82 12.96 -35.11
CA VAL A 486 9.77 13.96 -35.37
C VAL A 486 9.33 13.95 -36.84
N ILE A 487 8.68 12.86 -37.27
CA ILE A 487 8.28 12.59 -38.66
C ILE A 487 7.35 13.64 -39.31
N ARG A 488 6.71 14.52 -38.52
CA ARG A 488 5.74 15.53 -38.98
C ARG A 488 6.20 16.98 -38.76
N ALA A 489 7.40 17.19 -38.19
CA ALA A 489 7.92 18.54 -37.95
C ALA A 489 8.54 19.12 -39.23
N ASP A 490 8.43 20.44 -39.42
CA ASP A 490 9.10 21.16 -40.51
C ASP A 490 10.62 21.00 -40.38
N ALA A 491 11.33 20.80 -41.49
CA ALA A 491 12.78 20.61 -41.51
C ALA A 491 13.58 21.76 -40.83
N LYS A 492 13.03 22.98 -40.84
CA LYS A 492 13.59 24.17 -40.17
C LYS A 492 13.47 24.12 -38.63
N ASP A 493 12.52 23.35 -38.10
CA ASP A 493 12.22 23.26 -36.67
C ASP A 493 13.01 22.13 -36.00
N ILE A 494 13.30 21.05 -36.74
CA ILE A 494 14.07 19.89 -36.26
C ILE A 494 15.37 20.28 -35.52
N PRO A 495 16.25 21.16 -36.05
CA PRO A 495 17.49 21.53 -35.34
C PRO A 495 17.24 22.33 -34.04
N ARG A 496 16.00 22.78 -33.79
CA ARG A 496 15.58 23.52 -32.60
C ARG A 496 14.85 22.64 -31.59
N ILE A 497 14.54 21.40 -31.93
CA ILE A 497 13.81 20.47 -31.06
C ILE A 497 14.80 19.60 -30.29
N PHE A 498 14.47 19.32 -29.04
CA PHE A 498 15.16 18.33 -28.22
C PHE A 498 14.14 17.52 -27.41
N GLN A 499 14.56 16.33 -26.97
CA GLN A 499 13.73 15.36 -26.26
C GLN A 499 14.26 15.16 -24.84
N LEU A 500 13.34 15.19 -23.88
CA LEU A 500 13.55 14.71 -22.52
C LEU A 500 12.91 13.34 -22.36
N LEU A 501 13.65 12.41 -21.77
CA LEU A 501 13.17 11.07 -21.42
C LEU A 501 13.24 10.91 -19.90
N TYR A 502 12.11 10.59 -19.27
CA TYR A 502 11.96 10.58 -17.81
C TYR A 502 10.95 9.52 -17.34
N ALA A 503 11.00 9.15 -16.06
CA ALA A 503 10.02 8.25 -15.47
C ALA A 503 8.73 9.02 -15.14
N GLY A 504 7.58 8.48 -15.53
CA GLY A 504 6.27 9.11 -15.42
C GLY A 504 5.79 9.27 -13.98
N GLU A 505 6.35 8.50 -13.04
CA GLU A 505 6.19 8.73 -11.59
C GLU A 505 6.81 10.05 -11.12
N GLY A 506 7.79 10.59 -11.84
CA GLY A 506 8.44 11.87 -11.56
C GLY A 506 7.71 13.06 -12.15
N GLU A 507 6.52 12.87 -12.72
CA GLU A 507 5.71 13.90 -13.36
C GLU A 507 4.57 14.37 -12.45
N ALA A 508 4.51 15.66 -12.13
CA ALA A 508 3.34 16.27 -11.50
C ALA A 508 2.71 17.31 -12.45
N ARG A 509 1.41 17.18 -12.73
CA ARG A 509 0.65 18.13 -13.56
C ARG A 509 -0.45 18.80 -12.76
N ARG A 510 -0.74 20.05 -13.12
CA ARG A 510 -1.84 20.81 -12.53
C ARG A 510 -3.19 20.10 -12.82
N PRO A 511 -4.05 19.86 -11.81
CA PRO A 511 -5.39 19.28 -12.01
C PRO A 511 -6.23 20.15 -12.96
N GLY A 512 -6.70 19.58 -14.08
CA GLY A 512 -7.52 20.27 -15.09
C GLY A 512 -6.86 20.49 -16.47
N ASP A 513 -5.55 20.26 -16.63
CA ASP A 513 -4.83 20.33 -17.92
C ASP A 513 -4.52 18.92 -18.49
N GLU A 514 -5.36 17.93 -18.15
CA GLU A 514 -5.20 16.51 -18.56
C GLU A 514 -5.40 16.27 -20.06
N GLY A 515 -5.97 17.24 -20.78
CA GLY A 515 -6.14 17.19 -22.24
C GLY A 515 -4.83 17.15 -23.05
N ASN A 516 -3.67 17.29 -22.40
CA ASN A 516 -2.35 17.24 -23.03
C ASN A 516 -1.50 15.99 -22.68
N ALA A 517 -2.02 15.04 -21.90
CA ALA A 517 -1.34 13.77 -21.64
C ALA A 517 -1.11 12.98 -22.95
N LEU A 518 0.01 12.24 -23.08
CA LEU A 518 0.08 11.18 -24.10
C LEU A 518 -0.94 10.14 -23.67
N PRO A 519 -1.80 9.61 -24.55
CA PRO A 519 -2.62 8.47 -24.17
C PRO A 519 -1.65 7.37 -23.77
N VAL A 520 -1.61 7.07 -22.47
CA VAL A 520 -1.30 5.72 -22.02
C VAL A 520 -2.35 4.86 -22.70
N PRO A 521 -2.00 3.76 -23.40
CA PRO A 521 -2.97 2.73 -23.68
C PRO A 521 -3.44 2.22 -22.32
N GLU A 522 -4.54 2.78 -21.82
CA GLU A 522 -5.28 2.23 -20.69
C GLU A 522 -5.85 0.90 -21.16
N LEU A 523 -5.01 -0.13 -21.11
CA LEU A 523 -5.38 -1.51 -21.30
C LEU A 523 -5.74 -2.12 -19.95
N THR A 524 -6.61 -1.41 -19.22
CA THR A 524 -7.35 -1.96 -18.10
C THR A 524 -8.70 -2.40 -18.65
N GLN A 525 -8.70 -3.58 -19.28
CA GLN A 525 -9.84 -4.45 -19.67
C GLN A 525 -9.53 -5.13 -21.02
N LEU A 526 -8.65 -6.13 -21.02
CA LEU A 526 -8.68 -7.21 -22.02
C LEU A 526 -8.53 -8.54 -21.30
N VAL A 527 -9.59 -8.90 -20.57
CA VAL A 527 -9.95 -10.31 -20.44
C VAL A 527 -10.57 -10.70 -21.80
N ASP A 528 -10.11 -11.81 -22.36
CA ASP A 528 -10.55 -12.44 -23.62
C ASP A 528 -10.14 -11.81 -24.97
N LYS A 529 -8.90 -12.12 -25.40
CA LYS A 529 -8.63 -12.44 -26.83
C LYS A 529 -7.69 -13.67 -26.93
N PRO A 530 -8.05 -14.71 -27.70
CA PRO A 530 -7.25 -15.92 -27.81
C PRO A 530 -6.03 -15.69 -28.71
N GLY A 531 -4.82 -15.70 -28.12
CA GLY A 531 -3.57 -15.68 -28.89
C GLY A 531 -2.37 -15.00 -28.22
N MET A 532 -2.56 -14.22 -27.15
CA MET A 532 -1.47 -13.65 -26.36
C MET A 532 -1.18 -14.52 -25.14
N GLN A 533 -0.02 -15.17 -25.14
CA GLN A 533 0.44 -15.97 -23.98
C GLN A 533 1.05 -15.06 -22.90
N PRO A 534 0.99 -15.48 -21.61
CA PRO A 534 1.25 -14.62 -20.46
C PRO A 534 2.68 -14.06 -20.42
N VAL A 535 2.80 -12.86 -19.85
CA VAL A 535 4.09 -12.24 -19.48
C VAL A 535 4.76 -13.12 -18.44
N ILE A 536 5.86 -13.78 -18.80
CA ILE A 536 6.60 -14.69 -17.91
C ILE A 536 7.98 -14.10 -17.65
N LYS A 537 8.32 -13.89 -16.37
CA LYS A 537 9.61 -13.34 -15.89
C LYS A 537 10.05 -12.05 -16.62
N GLY A 538 9.10 -11.20 -17.03
CA GLY A 538 9.36 -9.90 -17.66
C GLY A 538 9.55 -9.89 -19.17
N HIS A 539 9.43 -11.04 -19.85
CA HIS A 539 9.53 -11.13 -21.31
C HIS A 539 8.15 -11.07 -21.97
N GLU A 540 8.05 -10.35 -23.09
CA GLU A 540 6.89 -10.35 -23.99
C GLU A 540 7.25 -11.15 -25.24
N PHE A 541 6.88 -12.44 -25.24
CA PHE A 541 7.22 -13.36 -26.33
C PHE A 541 6.21 -13.28 -27.47
N ILE A 542 6.73 -13.20 -28.70
CA ILE A 542 5.97 -13.37 -29.93
C ILE A 542 6.42 -14.64 -30.65
N SER A 543 5.49 -15.38 -31.20
CA SER A 543 5.79 -16.57 -32.01
C SER A 543 6.36 -16.18 -33.36
N ILE A 544 7.54 -16.70 -33.69
CA ILE A 544 8.25 -16.43 -34.95
C ILE A 544 8.81 -17.74 -35.51
N SER A 545 8.78 -17.87 -36.83
CA SER A 545 9.32 -19.00 -37.57
C SER A 545 10.61 -18.61 -38.27
N TYR A 546 11.74 -19.23 -37.92
CA TYR A 546 13.05 -18.89 -38.50
C TYR A 546 13.39 -19.80 -39.69
N HIS A 547 13.44 -19.25 -40.90
CA HIS A 547 13.85 -20.02 -42.09
C HIS A 547 15.36 -19.90 -42.41
N MET A 548 16.12 -19.19 -41.57
CA MET A 548 17.57 -18.96 -41.69
C MET A 548 18.31 -19.36 -40.40
N PRO A 549 19.62 -19.70 -40.47
CA PRO A 549 20.41 -20.18 -39.33
C PRO A 549 20.25 -19.37 -38.04
N THR A 550 19.53 -19.93 -37.07
CA THR A 550 19.20 -19.30 -35.77
C THR A 550 19.22 -20.35 -34.67
N THR A 551 19.80 -20.06 -33.50
CA THR A 551 19.94 -21.01 -32.38
C THR A 551 19.17 -20.53 -31.15
N CYS A 552 18.67 -21.48 -30.36
CA CYS A 552 17.98 -21.23 -29.09
C CYS A 552 18.95 -20.80 -28.01
N GLU A 553 18.62 -19.77 -27.25
CA GLU A 553 19.49 -19.26 -26.18
C GLU A 553 19.42 -20.06 -24.88
N VAL A 554 18.44 -20.96 -24.73
CA VAL A 554 18.29 -21.83 -23.54
C VAL A 554 19.03 -23.16 -23.71
N CYS A 555 18.80 -23.84 -24.84
CA CYS A 555 19.38 -25.16 -25.08
C CYS A 555 20.44 -25.21 -26.19
N SER A 556 20.73 -24.08 -26.83
CA SER A 556 21.68 -23.95 -27.96
C SER A 556 21.35 -24.80 -29.19
N LYS A 557 20.19 -25.48 -29.24
CA LYS A 557 19.71 -26.22 -30.42
C LYS A 557 19.19 -25.27 -31.49
N GLN A 558 19.14 -25.74 -32.73
CA GLN A 558 18.69 -24.96 -33.88
C GLN A 558 17.20 -24.60 -33.77
N LEU A 559 16.86 -23.33 -33.99
CA LEU A 559 15.50 -22.77 -34.05
C LEU A 559 14.96 -22.64 -35.48
N TRP A 560 15.70 -23.13 -36.47
CA TRP A 560 15.43 -22.86 -37.87
C TRP A 560 15.37 -24.13 -38.70
N HIS A 561 14.58 -24.06 -39.78
CA HIS A 561 14.56 -25.06 -40.85
C HIS A 561 13.95 -24.42 -42.11
N MET A 562 14.43 -24.79 -43.30
CA MET A 562 14.07 -24.10 -44.54
C MET A 562 12.59 -24.24 -44.93
N PHE A 563 11.97 -25.39 -44.66
CA PHE A 563 10.58 -25.65 -45.08
C PHE A 563 9.57 -25.73 -43.92
N ARG A 564 10.05 -26.12 -42.74
CA ARG A 564 9.22 -26.34 -41.54
C ARG A 564 10.03 -26.02 -40.28
N PRO A 565 10.23 -24.73 -39.97
CA PRO A 565 10.95 -24.33 -38.78
C PRO A 565 10.24 -24.80 -37.51
N PRO A 566 11.00 -25.25 -36.49
CA PRO A 566 10.43 -25.63 -35.21
C PRO A 566 9.76 -24.41 -34.54
N PRO A 567 8.69 -24.60 -33.75
CA PRO A 567 8.01 -23.50 -33.07
C PRO A 567 8.96 -22.72 -32.15
N ALA A 568 9.17 -21.44 -32.47
CA ALA A 568 10.06 -20.56 -31.74
C ALA A 568 9.34 -19.30 -31.25
N LEU A 569 9.87 -18.74 -30.18
CA LEU A 569 9.44 -17.51 -29.55
C LEU A 569 10.61 -16.52 -29.54
N GLU A 570 10.34 -15.27 -29.86
CA GLU A 570 11.28 -14.16 -29.71
C GLU A 570 10.71 -13.15 -28.73
N CYS A 571 11.49 -12.71 -27.76
CA CYS A 571 11.07 -11.60 -26.91
C CYS A 571 11.13 -10.29 -27.72
N ARG A 572 10.03 -9.54 -27.79
CA ARG A 572 10.00 -8.22 -28.46
C ARG A 572 11.00 -7.21 -27.91
N ARG A 573 11.46 -7.41 -26.67
CA ARG A 573 12.17 -6.38 -25.89
C ARG A 573 13.66 -6.63 -25.87
N CYS A 574 14.09 -7.85 -25.55
CA CYS A 574 15.51 -8.21 -25.51
C CYS A 574 15.94 -9.10 -26.68
N HIS A 575 15.03 -9.45 -27.60
CA HIS A 575 15.29 -10.29 -28.77
C HIS A 575 15.85 -11.68 -28.45
N ILE A 576 15.72 -12.15 -27.19
CA ILE A 576 16.09 -13.52 -26.84
C ILE A 576 15.19 -14.50 -27.60
N LYS A 577 15.82 -15.53 -28.17
CA LYS A 577 15.17 -16.52 -29.04
C LYS A 577 15.14 -17.87 -28.36
N VAL A 578 13.96 -18.45 -28.19
CA VAL A 578 13.79 -19.72 -27.48
C VAL A 578 12.79 -20.61 -28.21
N HIS A 579 12.90 -21.94 -28.04
CA HIS A 579 11.83 -22.85 -28.50
C HIS A 579 10.57 -22.64 -27.66
N LYS A 580 9.40 -22.74 -28.28
CA LYS A 580 8.12 -22.66 -27.57
C LYS A 580 8.02 -23.70 -26.43
N GLU A 581 8.60 -24.87 -26.63
CA GLU A 581 8.65 -25.97 -25.66
C GLU A 581 9.28 -25.60 -24.32
N HIS A 582 10.25 -24.68 -24.29
CA HIS A 582 10.89 -24.24 -23.04
C HIS A 582 9.92 -23.41 -22.17
N LEU A 583 8.99 -22.68 -22.80
CA LEU A 583 7.96 -21.92 -22.09
C LEU A 583 6.85 -22.84 -21.58
N ASP A 584 6.40 -23.77 -22.44
CA ASP A 584 5.29 -24.69 -22.13
C ASP A 584 5.65 -25.69 -21.01
N LYS A 585 6.93 -26.09 -20.90
CA LYS A 585 7.42 -26.99 -19.84
C LYS A 585 7.77 -26.30 -18.51
N LYS A 586 7.58 -24.98 -18.40
CA LYS A 586 7.99 -24.15 -17.23
C LYS A 586 9.42 -24.44 -16.77
N GLU A 587 10.35 -24.60 -17.70
CA GLU A 587 11.76 -24.79 -17.34
C GLU A 587 12.30 -23.50 -16.72
N ASP A 588 12.82 -23.57 -15.50
CA ASP A 588 13.34 -22.42 -14.76
C ASP A 588 14.60 -21.78 -15.38
N ALA A 589 15.08 -22.35 -16.50
CA ALA A 589 16.28 -21.96 -17.23
C ALA A 589 16.15 -20.64 -18.03
N ILE A 590 14.95 -20.07 -18.19
CA ILE A 590 14.79 -18.75 -18.83
C ILE A 590 15.12 -17.66 -17.82
N ALA A 591 16.27 -17.01 -18.02
CA ALA A 591 16.69 -15.87 -17.21
C ALA A 591 15.67 -14.71 -17.32
N PRO A 592 15.44 -13.95 -16.23
CA PRO A 592 14.61 -12.75 -16.26
C PRO A 592 15.06 -11.79 -17.36
N CYS A 593 14.12 -11.09 -17.97
CA CYS A 593 14.43 -10.15 -19.03
C CYS A 593 15.42 -9.11 -18.50
N LYS A 594 16.66 -9.09 -19.05
CA LYS A 594 17.66 -8.07 -18.71
C LYS A 594 17.18 -6.65 -19.03
N LEU A 595 16.13 -6.56 -19.84
CA LEU A 595 15.37 -5.35 -20.16
C LEU A 595 13.98 -5.38 -19.51
N HIS A 596 13.86 -5.84 -18.25
CA HIS A 596 12.73 -5.49 -17.38
C HIS A 596 12.82 -3.98 -17.04
N TYR A 597 12.62 -3.21 -18.09
CA TYR A 597 12.58 -1.77 -18.20
C TYR A 597 11.12 -1.45 -18.41
N ASP A 598 10.35 -1.23 -17.35
CA ASP A 598 8.91 -1.00 -17.46
C ASP A 598 8.59 0.18 -18.42
N PRO A 599 8.17 -0.07 -19.68
CA PRO A 599 7.93 0.94 -20.69
C PRO A 599 6.54 1.57 -20.51
N THR A 600 5.80 1.18 -19.47
CA THR A 600 4.55 1.85 -19.10
C THR A 600 4.81 3.09 -18.22
N SER A 601 6.03 3.23 -17.68
CA SER A 601 6.42 4.38 -16.88
C SER A 601 7.24 5.42 -17.63
N ALA A 602 8.08 5.07 -18.62
CA ALA A 602 8.94 6.05 -19.28
C ALA A 602 8.15 6.97 -20.23
N ARG A 603 8.19 8.28 -19.96
CA ARG A 603 7.55 9.33 -20.76
C ARG A 603 8.58 10.13 -21.54
N GLU A 604 8.14 10.64 -22.68
CA GLU A 604 8.90 11.56 -23.51
C GLU A 604 8.25 12.94 -23.55
N LEU A 605 9.08 13.99 -23.54
CA LEU A 605 8.65 15.36 -23.75
C LEU A 605 9.53 16.02 -24.81
N LEU A 606 8.90 16.44 -25.91
CA LEU A 606 9.55 17.24 -26.94
C LEU A 606 9.48 18.71 -26.56
N LEU A 607 10.59 19.42 -26.74
CA LEU A 607 10.73 20.84 -26.43
C LEU A 607 11.34 21.56 -27.64
N LEU A 608 10.72 22.66 -28.05
CA LEU A 608 11.19 23.51 -29.14
C LEU A 608 11.79 24.80 -28.58
N ALA A 609 13.09 25.01 -28.85
CA ALA A 609 13.82 26.22 -28.51
C ALA A 609 13.65 27.34 -29.55
N GLY A 610 14.01 28.57 -29.21
CA GLY A 610 13.91 29.73 -30.11
C GLY A 610 14.79 29.60 -31.35
N SER A 611 16.03 29.15 -31.15
CA SER A 611 17.05 28.94 -32.18
C SER A 611 17.77 27.59 -32.03
N PRO A 612 18.52 27.13 -33.06
CA PRO A 612 19.35 25.93 -32.95
C PRO A 612 20.45 26.06 -31.89
N ASP A 613 20.95 27.27 -31.67
CA ASP A 613 21.98 27.52 -30.66
C ASP A 613 21.38 27.51 -29.24
N ASP A 614 20.15 28.00 -29.06
CA ASP A 614 19.40 27.82 -27.81
C ASP A 614 19.17 26.34 -27.52
N GLN A 615 18.83 25.55 -28.54
CA GLN A 615 18.66 24.10 -28.39
C GLN A 615 19.94 23.44 -27.88
N LYS A 616 21.10 23.76 -28.47
CA LYS A 616 22.40 23.26 -28.01
C LYS A 616 22.70 23.71 -26.59
N TYR A 617 22.39 24.96 -26.25
CA TYR A 617 22.56 25.51 -24.91
C TYR A 617 21.73 24.73 -23.88
N TRP A 618 20.44 24.55 -24.14
CA TRP A 618 19.52 23.78 -23.28
C TRP A 618 19.96 22.34 -23.12
N VAL A 619 20.24 21.62 -24.22
CA VAL A 619 20.70 20.22 -24.18
C VAL A 619 22.00 20.09 -23.39
N THR A 620 22.97 20.98 -23.61
CA THR A 620 24.27 20.92 -22.93
C THR A 620 24.16 21.20 -21.44
N ARG A 621 23.37 22.21 -21.05
CA ARG A 621 23.19 22.59 -19.64
C ARG A 621 22.34 21.57 -18.88
N LEU A 622 21.22 21.12 -19.47
CA LEU A 622 20.38 20.06 -18.91
C LEU A 622 21.16 18.75 -18.79
N SER A 623 21.95 18.37 -19.79
CA SER A 623 22.75 17.14 -19.76
C SER A 623 23.73 17.15 -18.59
N ARG A 624 24.45 18.26 -18.36
CA ARG A 624 25.32 18.42 -17.19
C ARG A 624 24.55 18.36 -15.86
N ARG A 625 23.34 18.90 -15.80
CA ARG A 625 22.51 18.88 -14.58
C ARG A 625 21.97 17.47 -14.29
N ILE A 626 21.50 16.76 -15.32
CA ILE A 626 21.04 15.36 -15.24
C ILE A 626 22.21 14.42 -14.91
N GLN A 627 23.43 14.68 -15.39
CA GLN A 627 24.60 13.88 -14.98
C GLN A 627 24.96 14.06 -13.51
N LYS A 628 24.70 15.23 -12.92
CA LYS A 628 25.00 15.52 -11.51
C LYS A 628 23.89 15.09 -10.54
N CYS A 629 22.63 15.22 -10.95
CA CYS A 629 21.47 15.09 -10.06
C CYS A 629 20.34 14.22 -10.66
N GLY A 630 20.59 13.58 -11.81
CA GLY A 630 19.60 12.77 -12.50
C GLY A 630 19.61 11.30 -12.09
N TYR A 631 18.81 10.49 -12.78
CA TYR A 631 18.54 9.11 -12.40
C TYR A 631 19.79 8.26 -12.14
N LYS A 632 20.80 8.39 -13.01
CA LYS A 632 22.08 7.64 -12.89
C LYS A 632 23.01 8.15 -11.78
N ALA A 633 22.84 9.40 -11.34
CA ALA A 633 23.66 9.98 -10.27
C ALA A 633 23.13 9.54 -8.88
N ASN A 634 21.81 9.41 -8.73
CA ASN A 634 21.18 8.98 -7.48
C ASN A 634 21.18 7.46 -7.27
N SER A 635 21.27 6.65 -8.34
CA SER A 635 21.36 5.18 -8.21
C SER A 635 22.65 4.68 -7.53
N HIS A 636 23.59 5.57 -7.22
CA HIS A 636 24.86 5.23 -6.56
C HIS A 636 24.84 5.39 -5.02
N ILE A 637 23.75 5.96 -4.47
CA ILE A 637 23.57 6.21 -3.02
C ILE A 637 22.87 5.02 -2.34
N ASP A 638 22.04 4.27 -3.06
CA ASP A 638 21.33 3.10 -2.53
C ASP A 638 22.13 1.80 -2.69
N GLY A 639 23.21 1.67 -1.92
CA GLY A 639 23.65 0.43 -1.25
C GLY A 639 23.77 -0.92 -2.00
N THR A 640 23.62 -1.02 -3.32
CA THR A 640 23.76 -2.30 -4.06
C THR A 640 24.58 -2.09 -5.34
N GLY A 641 25.69 -2.83 -5.43
CA GLY A 641 26.86 -2.39 -6.19
C GLY A 641 26.80 -2.53 -7.71
N GLN A 642 27.53 -1.64 -8.38
CA GLN A 642 28.42 -1.96 -9.50
C GLN A 642 29.57 -0.95 -9.52
N ARG A 643 30.80 -1.45 -9.27
CA ARG A 643 32.03 -0.66 -9.43
C ARG A 643 32.23 -0.33 -10.90
N VAL A 644 32.10 0.93 -11.29
CA VAL A 644 32.66 1.41 -12.56
C VAL A 644 34.16 1.65 -12.33
N SER A 645 34.98 0.85 -13.01
CA SER A 645 36.44 0.95 -13.01
C SER A 645 36.88 2.22 -13.76
N PRO A 646 37.72 3.09 -13.16
CA PRO A 646 38.37 4.17 -13.89
C PRO A 646 39.61 3.62 -14.60
N ARG A 647 39.48 3.31 -15.89
CA ARG A 647 40.61 3.26 -16.80
C ARG A 647 40.30 4.12 -18.01
N GLU A 648 41.29 4.96 -18.35
CA GLU A 648 41.34 5.89 -19.50
C GLU A 648 40.54 7.20 -19.24
N SER A 649 41.12 8.39 -19.07
CA SER A 649 42.42 8.91 -19.49
C SER A 649 42.85 10.08 -18.58
N THR A 650 43.88 9.86 -17.78
CA THR A 650 44.80 10.92 -17.33
C THR A 650 46.14 10.66 -18.02
N ARG A 651 46.43 11.45 -19.06
CA ARG A 651 47.80 11.59 -19.57
C ARG A 651 48.27 12.99 -19.22
N SER A 652 48.80 13.15 -18.01
CA SER A 652 49.66 14.26 -17.66
C SER A 652 50.99 13.71 -17.15
N THR A 653 52.06 14.17 -17.77
CA THR A 653 53.44 13.72 -17.61
C THR A 653 54.13 14.50 -16.50
N LEU A 654 54.33 13.89 -15.33
CA LEU A 654 55.32 14.35 -14.36
C LEU A 654 56.06 13.16 -13.75
N LYS A 655 57.38 13.14 -13.93
CA LYS A 655 58.33 12.23 -13.27
C LYS A 655 58.84 12.87 -11.96
N PRO A 656 59.36 12.05 -11.02
CA PRO A 656 59.40 12.36 -9.59
C PRO A 656 60.74 12.93 -9.13
N TYR A 657 60.74 13.70 -8.03
CA TYR A 657 61.94 13.99 -7.25
C TYR A 657 61.71 13.76 -5.75
N LEU A 658 62.35 12.67 -5.30
CA LEU A 658 63.07 12.38 -4.05
C LEU A 658 62.72 13.05 -2.71
N SER A 659 62.73 12.16 -1.71
CA SER A 659 62.72 12.25 -0.25
C SER A 659 63.81 13.10 0.42
N ILE A 660 63.50 13.65 1.61
CA ILE A 660 64.33 13.73 2.85
C ILE A 660 63.50 14.54 3.89
N GLN A 661 62.97 13.99 4.99
CA GLN A 661 63.53 13.56 6.30
C GLN A 661 63.47 14.66 7.40
N GLN A 662 63.04 14.22 8.60
CA GLN A 662 63.19 14.81 9.95
C GLN A 662 62.21 15.90 10.40
N ARG A 663 61.87 16.11 11.69
CA ARG A 663 61.78 15.36 12.97
C ARG A 663 61.09 16.35 13.93
N SER A 664 60.36 15.82 14.91
CA SER A 664 59.69 16.55 16.00
C SER A 664 60.63 17.29 16.95
N ALA A 665 60.23 18.47 17.46
CA ALA A 665 60.53 19.02 18.81
C ALA A 665 59.87 20.42 18.96
N THR A 666 58.88 20.59 19.84
CA THR A 666 58.93 21.19 21.19
C THR A 666 59.10 22.71 21.25
N LEU A 667 58.14 23.35 21.94
CA LEU A 667 58.05 24.76 22.33
C LEU A 667 59.22 25.23 23.23
N PRO A 668 59.47 26.55 23.31
CA PRO A 668 59.99 27.15 24.54
C PRO A 668 58.99 28.11 25.19
N ALA A 669 58.95 28.07 26.51
CA ALA A 669 58.41 29.13 27.37
C ALA A 669 59.53 30.09 27.74
N ASN A 670 59.22 31.38 27.88
CA ASN A 670 59.84 32.20 28.93
C ASN A 670 58.99 33.42 29.26
N ALA A 671 58.75 33.58 30.55
CA ALA A 671 58.18 34.74 31.20
C ALA A 671 59.32 35.62 31.74
N SER A 672 59.16 36.94 31.71
CA SER A 672 59.73 37.84 32.73
C SER A 672 59.14 39.24 32.65
N MET A 673 58.39 39.55 33.72
CA MET A 673 58.14 40.82 34.42
C MET A 673 58.70 42.15 33.88
N GLY A 674 57.83 43.17 33.95
CA GLY A 674 58.14 44.37 34.75
C GLY A 674 58.24 45.72 34.02
N LYS A 675 57.11 46.40 33.82
CA LYS A 675 56.75 47.69 34.44
C LYS A 675 55.35 48.11 34.01
#